data_AF-A0A2H0WAT1-F1
#
_entry.id   AF-A0A2H0WAT1-F1
#
_cell.length_a   1.000
_cell.length_b   1.000
_cell.length_c   1.000
_cell.angle_alpha   90.00
_cell.angle_beta   90.00
_cell.angle_gamma   90.00
#
_symmetry.space_group_name_H-M   'P 1'
#
loop_
_entity.id
_entity.type
_entity.pdbx_description
1 polymer ?
#
loop_
_entity_poly.entity_id
_entity_poly.type
_entity_poly.pdbx_seq_one_letter_code
_entity_poly.pdbx_strand_id
1 'polypeptide(L)'
;MKFRQPTPTSWFSPKELSFLAFITPLENPCSRSNELLISQGLAQKMPAAYFINWLRVRTKALFNSAKETLVATPKRPNSWLKSVDSFGKRAFDLIVSGIALAVLSPLLLAIGLMVRLIDGAPILFFQKRPGKHGKIFRIVKFRTMKEASSSAIKSDEFRLTRLGKFLRATSLDELPELWNVFVGDMSFVGPRPLIVEYLPRYNSNQSRRHNIRPGITGLAQIHGRNQQSWEKRFEDDVWYVDHRNFALDLKILFITLYQVVRKEGISAQGFATMPEFFPSTNDVAEPANIEMSSAEINENDVAAVVKVVRSGRLALGPSVAEFEKNMAKYIGVKHAVAVSSGTAALHLIVKSLGIGPGDEVLVPSFTFAASVSAILYVGATPVFVDICTDTYNLDPADLERRRTSKTKAIMVVDVFGHSADWDSILSFAKKHQLLVIDDCCEALGAEYRGQKVGSFGNAGAFAFYPNKQITTGEGGMIVTNDDELARLCRSYRNQGRDEMGQWLDHARLGYNYRMDEMSGALGVSQLSRIESILLKRANVADMYNKRLANIPGVQLPVIKENMRMSWFVYVITLKEGLSASKLIRELDHRGIPSRAYFSPIHRQTYMAEHLTVTPILPVTDRLRDRTLALPFHNHMTREQVNSVARAIEEILSNKETTNTPVEMAY
;
A
#
# COMPACT_ATOMS: atom_id res chain seq x y z
N MET A 1 4.71 -59.52 -54.07
CA MET A 1 4.65 -58.07 -54.41
C MET A 1 4.58 -57.27 -53.11
N LYS A 2 5.43 -56.26 -52.99
CA LYS A 2 5.88 -55.63 -51.72
C LYS A 2 4.74 -55.00 -50.91
N PHE A 3 4.85 -55.19 -49.59
CA PHE A 3 3.91 -54.77 -48.53
C PHE A 3 3.66 -53.25 -48.50
N ARG A 4 2.38 -52.87 -48.35
CA ARG A 4 1.92 -51.53 -47.95
C ARG A 4 2.34 -51.24 -46.49
N GLN A 5 2.97 -50.10 -46.27
CA GLN A 5 3.11 -49.50 -44.93
C GLN A 5 1.97 -48.51 -44.65
N PRO A 6 1.56 -48.35 -43.37
CA PRO A 6 0.59 -47.36 -42.93
C PRO A 6 1.23 -45.98 -42.69
N THR A 7 0.40 -44.95 -42.78
CA THR A 7 0.70 -43.55 -42.50
C THR A 7 1.12 -43.28 -41.05
N PRO A 8 2.00 -42.29 -40.80
CA PRO A 8 1.99 -41.53 -39.57
C PRO A 8 1.49 -40.09 -39.81
N THR A 9 0.60 -39.69 -38.93
CA THR A 9 0.02 -38.36 -38.73
C THR A 9 1.11 -37.32 -38.43
N SER A 10 1.20 -36.28 -39.26
CA SER A 10 1.97 -35.07 -38.97
C SER A 10 1.15 -34.15 -38.07
N TRP A 11 1.62 -33.92 -36.85
CA TRP A 11 1.35 -32.70 -36.11
C TRP A 11 2.42 -31.68 -36.48
N PHE A 12 2.02 -30.40 -36.58
CA PHE A 12 2.78 -29.18 -36.89
C PHE A 12 2.72 -28.65 -38.35
N SER A 13 2.43 -27.35 -38.43
CA SER A 13 2.15 -26.57 -39.65
C SER A 13 3.41 -25.86 -40.18
N PRO A 14 3.41 -25.33 -41.43
CA PRO A 14 4.61 -24.81 -42.11
C PRO A 14 5.16 -23.46 -41.60
N LYS A 15 5.19 -23.22 -40.29
CA LYS A 15 5.73 -22.00 -39.66
C LYS A 15 6.94 -22.19 -38.76
N GLU A 16 7.49 -23.40 -38.64
CA GLU A 16 8.68 -23.67 -37.80
C GLU A 16 9.98 -23.94 -38.57
N LEU A 17 10.01 -23.77 -39.89
CA LEU A 17 11.22 -23.91 -40.73
C LEU A 17 11.76 -22.58 -41.27
N SER A 18 11.67 -21.51 -40.48
CA SER A 18 12.19 -20.19 -40.85
C SER A 18 12.97 -19.52 -39.71
N PHE A 19 13.86 -20.29 -39.06
CA PHE A 19 14.82 -19.75 -38.08
C PHE A 19 16.22 -19.46 -38.65
N LEU A 20 16.39 -19.49 -39.98
CA LEU A 20 17.70 -19.32 -40.65
C LEU A 20 17.78 -18.22 -41.71
N ALA A 21 16.80 -17.33 -41.80
CA ALA A 21 16.86 -16.23 -42.78
C ALA A 21 16.19 -14.98 -42.23
N PHE A 22 16.91 -14.18 -41.43
CA PHE A 22 16.72 -12.72 -41.33
C PHE A 22 17.85 -12.14 -40.47
N ILE A 23 18.99 -11.86 -41.09
CA ILE A 23 19.96 -10.85 -40.62
C ILE A 23 20.21 -9.94 -41.82
N THR A 24 20.03 -8.64 -41.62
CA THR A 24 20.26 -7.57 -42.59
C THR A 24 21.71 -7.56 -43.10
N PRO A 25 21.94 -7.17 -44.37
CA PRO A 25 23.23 -7.33 -45.02
C PRO A 25 24.21 -6.23 -44.60
N LEU A 26 25.37 -6.62 -44.07
CA LEU A 26 26.51 -5.72 -43.92
C LEU A 26 27.29 -5.67 -45.24
N GLU A 27 27.47 -4.46 -45.75
CA GLU A 27 28.25 -4.13 -46.95
C GLU A 27 29.72 -4.58 -46.78
N ASN A 28 30.08 -5.72 -47.40
CA ASN A 28 31.45 -5.99 -47.80
C ASN A 28 31.50 -7.13 -48.85
N PRO A 29 31.92 -6.87 -50.10
CA PRO A 29 31.90 -7.85 -51.19
C PRO A 29 32.80 -9.08 -50.95
N CYS A 30 33.71 -9.03 -49.98
CA CYS A 30 34.65 -10.12 -49.67
C CYS A 30 34.05 -11.25 -48.80
N SER A 31 32.84 -11.08 -48.25
CA SER A 31 32.22 -12.05 -47.33
C SER A 31 31.37 -13.12 -48.03
N ARG A 32 30.75 -12.79 -49.18
CA ARG A 32 29.83 -13.69 -49.92
C ARG A 32 30.51 -14.91 -50.55
N SER A 33 31.75 -14.77 -50.99
CA SER A 33 32.55 -15.87 -51.55
C SER A 33 32.93 -16.92 -50.49
N ASN A 34 32.97 -16.52 -49.22
CA ASN A 34 33.49 -17.35 -48.12
C ASN A 34 32.41 -18.18 -47.40
N GLU A 35 31.14 -17.75 -47.38
CA GLU A 35 30.04 -18.58 -46.86
C GLU A 35 29.69 -19.73 -47.82
N LEU A 36 29.88 -19.53 -49.13
CA LEU A 36 29.68 -20.56 -50.16
C LEU A 36 30.73 -21.69 -50.07
N LEU A 37 31.94 -21.39 -49.61
CA LEU A 37 33.03 -22.36 -49.45
C LEU A 37 32.81 -23.32 -48.26
N ILE A 38 32.05 -22.88 -47.25
CA ILE A 38 31.80 -23.67 -46.02
C ILE A 38 30.55 -24.57 -46.19
N SER A 39 29.53 -24.13 -46.95
CA SER A 39 28.34 -24.94 -47.24
C SER A 39 28.62 -26.12 -48.18
N GLN A 40 29.78 -26.14 -48.85
CA GLN A 40 30.22 -27.22 -49.75
C GLN A 40 31.19 -28.24 -49.10
N GLY A 41 31.34 -28.24 -47.77
CA GLY A 41 32.07 -29.32 -47.06
C GLY A 41 33.60 -29.25 -47.08
N LEU A 42 34.21 -28.09 -47.40
CA LEU A 42 35.67 -27.91 -47.44
C LEU A 42 36.24 -27.25 -46.15
N ALA A 43 35.79 -27.68 -44.97
CA ALA A 43 36.33 -27.20 -43.69
C ALA A 43 37.77 -27.70 -43.39
N GLN A 44 38.27 -28.69 -44.14
CA GLN A 44 39.58 -29.32 -43.89
C GLN A 44 40.79 -28.55 -44.43
N LYS A 45 40.61 -27.43 -45.15
CA LYS A 45 41.70 -26.60 -45.72
C LYS A 45 41.75 -25.16 -45.20
N MET A 46 41.20 -24.88 -44.03
CA MET A 46 41.36 -23.55 -43.41
C MET A 46 42.67 -23.46 -42.62
N PRO A 47 43.56 -22.48 -42.90
CA PRO A 47 44.72 -22.22 -42.04
C PRO A 47 44.27 -21.89 -40.61
N ALA A 48 44.99 -22.37 -39.60
CA ALA A 48 44.61 -22.23 -38.19
C ALA A 48 44.28 -20.79 -37.78
N ALA A 49 45.01 -19.81 -38.33
CA ALA A 49 44.77 -18.39 -38.09
C ALA A 49 43.38 -17.91 -38.59
N TYR A 50 42.91 -18.44 -39.72
CA TYR A 50 41.58 -18.11 -40.27
C TYR A 50 40.45 -18.75 -39.48
N PHE A 51 40.62 -20.00 -39.04
CA PHE A 51 39.65 -20.65 -38.17
C PHE A 51 39.51 -19.93 -36.82
N ILE A 52 40.65 -19.52 -36.22
CA ILE A 52 40.67 -18.73 -34.98
C ILE A 52 39.97 -17.38 -35.17
N ASN A 53 40.23 -16.68 -36.28
CA ASN A 53 39.58 -15.40 -36.56
C ASN A 53 38.06 -15.56 -36.82
N TRP A 54 37.66 -16.58 -37.58
CA TRP A 54 36.25 -16.91 -37.82
C TRP A 54 35.52 -17.24 -36.51
N LEU A 55 36.13 -18.07 -35.65
CA LEU A 55 35.59 -18.41 -34.33
C LEU A 55 35.46 -17.15 -33.45
N ARG A 56 36.42 -16.23 -33.51
CA ARG A 56 36.41 -14.95 -32.78
C ARG A 56 35.31 -14.00 -33.27
N VAL A 57 35.09 -13.90 -34.57
CA VAL A 57 34.01 -13.07 -35.15
C VAL A 57 32.64 -13.64 -34.80
N ARG A 58 32.47 -14.97 -34.91
CA ARG A 58 31.19 -15.64 -34.64
C ARG A 58 30.82 -15.63 -33.16
N THR A 59 31.80 -15.82 -32.26
CA THR A 59 31.59 -15.68 -30.81
C THR A 59 31.23 -14.25 -30.41
N LYS A 60 31.85 -13.24 -31.04
CA LYS A 60 31.48 -11.83 -30.83
C LYS A 60 30.07 -11.50 -31.33
N ALA A 61 29.66 -12.05 -32.48
CA ALA A 61 28.31 -11.89 -33.02
C ALA A 61 27.25 -12.55 -32.12
N LEU A 62 27.50 -13.79 -31.66
CA LEU A 62 26.64 -14.49 -30.70
C LEU A 62 26.53 -13.74 -29.37
N PHE A 63 27.63 -13.17 -28.88
CA PHE A 63 27.64 -12.34 -27.67
C PHE A 63 26.78 -11.07 -27.82
N ASN A 64 26.94 -10.34 -28.92
CA ASN A 64 26.14 -9.13 -29.18
C ASN A 64 24.65 -9.45 -29.30
N SER A 65 24.30 -10.51 -30.03
CA SER A 65 22.93 -10.98 -30.15
C SER A 65 22.33 -11.41 -28.80
N ALA A 66 23.07 -12.16 -27.99
CA ALA A 66 22.63 -12.56 -26.65
C ALA A 66 22.38 -11.34 -25.74
N LYS A 67 23.23 -10.30 -25.84
CA LYS A 67 23.09 -9.05 -25.09
C LYS A 67 21.88 -8.23 -25.54
N GLU A 68 21.64 -8.11 -26.84
CA GLU A 68 20.46 -7.42 -27.39
C GLU A 68 19.14 -8.12 -27.01
N THR A 69 19.13 -9.46 -27.05
CA THR A 69 17.93 -10.24 -26.68
C THR A 69 17.61 -10.20 -25.19
N LEU A 70 18.55 -9.80 -24.32
CA LEU A 70 18.31 -9.58 -22.89
C LEU A 70 17.56 -8.26 -22.60
N VAL A 71 17.65 -7.28 -23.51
CA VAL A 71 16.95 -5.99 -23.40
C VAL A 71 15.48 -6.13 -23.81
N ALA A 72 15.15 -7.11 -24.66
CA ALA A 72 13.78 -7.42 -25.03
C ALA A 72 13.02 -8.10 -23.89
N THR A 73 11.98 -7.44 -23.35
CA THR A 73 11.19 -7.92 -22.22
C THR A 73 10.49 -9.27 -22.50
N PRO A 74 10.82 -10.36 -21.78
CA PRO A 74 10.10 -11.61 -21.88
C PRO A 74 8.77 -11.54 -21.10
N LYS A 75 7.71 -12.17 -21.64
CA LYS A 75 6.41 -12.30 -20.96
C LYS A 75 6.56 -13.04 -19.62
N ARG A 76 5.81 -12.60 -18.59
CA ARG A 76 5.79 -13.24 -17.26
C ARG A 76 5.41 -14.73 -17.39
N PRO A 77 6.22 -15.66 -16.85
CA PRO A 77 5.90 -17.10 -16.91
C PRO A 77 4.78 -17.48 -15.92
N ASN A 78 3.92 -18.42 -16.32
CA ASN A 78 2.85 -18.98 -15.48
C ASN A 78 3.41 -19.71 -14.23
N SER A 79 2.61 -19.76 -13.15
CA SER A 79 3.01 -20.31 -11.84
C SER A 79 3.52 -21.75 -11.87
N TRP A 80 2.94 -22.61 -12.73
CA TRP A 80 3.36 -24.00 -12.90
C TRP A 80 4.78 -24.15 -13.48
N LEU A 81 5.15 -23.30 -14.45
CA LEU A 81 6.48 -23.28 -15.06
C LEU A 81 7.57 -22.89 -14.04
N LYS A 82 7.27 -22.04 -13.06
CA LYS A 82 8.20 -21.65 -11.99
C LYS A 82 8.60 -22.82 -11.07
N SER A 83 7.73 -23.81 -10.90
CA SER A 83 8.00 -24.98 -10.03
C SER A 83 8.91 -25.99 -10.74
N VAL A 84 8.61 -26.33 -11.99
CA VAL A 84 9.40 -27.27 -12.82
C VAL A 84 10.80 -26.72 -13.09
N ASP A 85 10.92 -25.43 -13.39
CA ASP A 85 12.21 -24.74 -13.59
C ASP A 85 13.09 -24.79 -12.33
N SER A 86 12.48 -24.71 -11.14
CA SER A 86 13.24 -24.75 -9.87
C SER A 86 13.87 -26.11 -9.57
N PHE A 87 13.26 -27.21 -10.00
CA PHE A 87 13.79 -28.56 -9.85
C PHE A 87 14.88 -28.84 -10.90
N GLY A 88 14.61 -28.54 -12.17
CA GLY A 88 15.57 -28.71 -13.27
C GLY A 88 16.85 -27.90 -13.06
N LYS A 89 16.71 -26.64 -12.62
CA LYS A 89 17.85 -25.78 -12.26
C LYS A 89 18.68 -26.37 -11.13
N ARG A 90 18.06 -26.95 -10.10
CA ARG A 90 18.81 -27.56 -8.99
C ARG A 90 19.56 -28.82 -9.41
N ALA A 91 18.96 -29.66 -10.25
CA ALA A 91 19.63 -30.83 -10.82
C ALA A 91 20.85 -30.42 -11.66
N PHE A 92 20.70 -29.39 -12.50
CA PHE A 92 21.79 -28.79 -13.26
C PHE A 92 22.90 -28.27 -12.35
N ASP A 93 22.57 -27.46 -11.33
CA ASP A 93 23.53 -26.92 -10.37
C ASP A 93 24.34 -28.03 -9.71
N LEU A 94 23.68 -29.10 -9.24
CA LEU A 94 24.32 -30.22 -8.56
C LEU A 94 25.27 -31.00 -9.48
N ILE A 95 24.80 -31.40 -10.67
CA ILE A 95 25.57 -32.22 -11.62
C ILE A 95 26.77 -31.43 -12.14
N VAL A 96 26.54 -30.20 -12.61
CA VAL A 96 27.59 -29.39 -13.24
C VAL A 96 28.62 -28.93 -12.22
N SER A 97 28.22 -28.54 -11.01
CA SER A 97 29.19 -28.19 -9.96
C SER A 97 29.98 -29.40 -9.49
N GLY A 98 29.36 -30.60 -9.40
CA GLY A 98 30.06 -31.84 -9.06
C GLY A 98 31.13 -32.21 -10.08
N ILE A 99 30.78 -32.18 -11.37
CA ILE A 99 31.75 -32.42 -12.47
C ILE A 99 32.85 -31.35 -12.45
N ALA A 100 32.48 -30.08 -12.32
CA ALA A 100 33.45 -28.98 -12.29
C ALA A 100 34.42 -29.10 -11.12
N LEU A 101 33.94 -29.46 -9.92
CA LEU A 101 34.80 -29.70 -8.75
C LEU A 101 35.77 -30.86 -8.98
N ALA A 102 35.32 -31.96 -9.59
CA ALA A 102 36.18 -33.10 -9.91
C ALA A 102 37.26 -32.73 -10.94
N VAL A 103 36.86 -32.10 -12.04
CA VAL A 103 37.76 -31.71 -13.14
C VAL A 103 38.74 -30.61 -12.71
N LEU A 104 38.28 -29.62 -11.94
CA LEU A 104 39.11 -28.52 -11.46
C LEU A 104 39.88 -28.86 -10.18
N SER A 105 39.70 -30.05 -9.59
CA SER A 105 40.37 -30.43 -8.34
C SER A 105 41.90 -30.31 -8.38
N PRO A 106 42.62 -30.65 -9.48
CA PRO A 106 44.08 -30.47 -9.53
C PRO A 106 44.47 -28.98 -9.52
N LEU A 107 43.68 -28.14 -10.20
CA LEU A 107 43.89 -26.70 -10.23
C LEU A 107 43.58 -26.06 -8.87
N LEU A 108 42.47 -26.44 -8.22
CA LEU A 108 42.12 -25.99 -6.88
C LEU A 108 43.20 -26.38 -5.86
N LEU A 109 43.74 -27.60 -5.96
CA LEU A 109 44.84 -28.06 -5.12
C LEU A 109 46.11 -27.24 -5.36
N ALA A 110 46.47 -27.00 -6.62
CA ALA A 110 47.65 -26.20 -6.97
C ALA A 110 47.54 -24.75 -6.48
N ILE A 111 46.39 -24.11 -6.68
CA ILE A 111 46.11 -22.76 -6.16
C ILE A 111 46.14 -22.78 -4.63
N GLY A 112 45.55 -23.78 -3.99
CA GLY A 112 45.57 -23.94 -2.54
C GLY A 112 46.99 -24.07 -1.97
N LEU A 113 47.85 -24.84 -2.65
CA LEU A 113 49.27 -24.95 -2.31
C LEU A 113 49.99 -23.62 -2.49
N MET A 114 49.75 -22.91 -3.59
CA MET A 114 50.32 -21.58 -3.82
C MET A 114 49.92 -20.58 -2.73
N VAL A 115 48.63 -20.55 -2.35
CA VAL A 115 48.14 -19.72 -1.23
C VAL A 115 48.83 -20.13 0.07
N ARG A 116 48.97 -21.44 0.35
CA ARG A 116 49.64 -21.93 1.57
C ARG A 116 51.12 -21.53 1.65
N LEU A 117 51.83 -21.60 0.54
CA LEU A 117 53.27 -21.33 0.44
C LEU A 117 53.58 -19.83 0.41
N ILE A 118 52.75 -19.03 -0.26
CA ILE A 118 53.00 -17.60 -0.46
C ILE A 118 52.31 -16.75 0.61
N ASP A 119 51.03 -17.01 0.88
CA ASP A 119 50.18 -16.20 1.75
C ASP A 119 49.90 -16.84 3.13
N GLY A 120 50.35 -18.08 3.34
CA GLY A 120 50.26 -18.80 4.61
C GLY A 120 48.91 -19.47 4.88
N ALA A 121 48.71 -19.94 6.12
CA ALA A 121 47.42 -20.47 6.58
C ALA A 121 46.54 -19.32 7.15
N PRO A 122 45.20 -19.38 7.00
CA PRO A 122 44.41 -20.41 6.31
C PRO A 122 44.39 -20.28 4.78
N ILE A 123 44.22 -21.41 4.07
CA ILE A 123 44.12 -21.45 2.60
C ILE A 123 42.77 -20.89 2.12
N LEU A 124 41.69 -21.32 2.79
CA LEU A 124 40.33 -20.91 2.48
C LEU A 124 39.88 -19.79 3.42
N PHE A 125 39.16 -18.84 2.84
CA PHE A 125 38.50 -17.76 3.54
C PHE A 125 36.99 -18.00 3.54
N PHE A 126 36.37 -17.90 4.71
CA PHE A 126 34.94 -18.11 4.90
C PHE A 126 34.27 -16.82 5.32
N GLN A 127 33.18 -16.46 4.65
CA GLN A 127 32.44 -15.24 4.97
C GLN A 127 30.95 -15.50 5.12
N LYS A 128 30.32 -14.90 6.14
CA LYS A 128 28.87 -14.98 6.32
C LYS A 128 28.17 -14.17 5.24
N ARG A 129 27.13 -14.77 4.65
CA ARG A 129 26.32 -14.19 3.58
C ARG A 129 24.85 -14.57 3.74
N PRO A 130 23.91 -13.69 3.38
CA PRO A 130 22.49 -14.00 3.32
C PRO A 130 22.16 -14.84 2.08
N GLY A 131 21.52 -15.97 2.32
CA GLY A 131 21.03 -16.91 1.31
C GLY A 131 19.54 -16.73 1.02
N LYS A 132 18.93 -17.82 0.56
CA LYS A 132 17.48 -17.87 0.31
C LYS A 132 16.71 -17.64 1.62
N HIS A 133 15.67 -16.81 1.56
CA HIS A 133 14.87 -16.31 2.68
C HIS A 133 15.69 -15.62 3.77
N GLY A 134 16.84 -15.05 3.41
CA GLY A 134 17.74 -14.38 4.37
C GLY A 134 18.52 -15.35 5.27
N LYS A 135 18.40 -16.67 5.09
CA LYS A 135 19.13 -17.66 5.88
C LYS A 135 20.63 -17.48 5.68
N ILE A 136 21.37 -17.28 6.78
CA ILE A 136 22.81 -17.06 6.72
C ILE A 136 23.54 -18.36 6.38
N PHE A 137 24.46 -18.29 5.41
CA PHE A 137 25.38 -19.38 5.06
C PHE A 137 26.82 -18.84 4.96
N ARG A 138 27.80 -19.73 4.81
CA ARG A 138 29.22 -19.37 4.68
C ARG A 138 29.67 -19.58 3.24
N ILE A 139 30.02 -18.50 2.55
CA ILE A 139 30.66 -18.58 1.24
C ILE A 139 32.13 -18.98 1.41
N VAL A 140 32.65 -19.79 0.50
CA VAL A 140 34.03 -20.30 0.51
C VAL A 140 34.80 -19.67 -0.64
N LYS A 141 35.94 -19.04 -0.34
CA LYS A 141 36.86 -18.46 -1.33
C LYS A 141 38.31 -18.82 -1.00
N PHE A 142 39.23 -18.65 -1.93
CA PHE A 142 40.66 -18.64 -1.58
C PHE A 142 41.01 -17.35 -0.82
N ARG A 143 41.95 -17.46 0.12
CA ARG A 143 42.48 -16.29 0.83
C ARG A 143 43.23 -15.41 -0.17
N THR A 144 42.85 -14.14 -0.23
CA THR A 144 43.47 -13.12 -1.12
C THR A 144 43.98 -11.89 -0.35
N MET A 145 43.79 -11.86 0.97
CA MET A 145 44.15 -10.73 1.84
C MET A 145 44.83 -11.19 3.13
N LYS A 146 45.71 -10.33 3.66
CA LYS A 146 46.31 -10.48 5.00
C LYS A 146 45.30 -10.12 6.10
N GLU A 147 45.48 -10.71 7.28
CA GLU A 147 44.71 -10.34 8.47
C GLU A 147 44.97 -8.89 8.87
N ALA A 148 43.94 -8.22 9.39
CA ALA A 148 44.08 -6.87 9.90
C ALA A 148 44.74 -6.92 11.28
N SER A 149 45.86 -6.22 11.48
CA SER A 149 46.44 -6.03 12.81
C SER A 149 45.56 -5.05 13.59
N SER A 150 45.40 -5.29 14.89
CA SER A 150 44.48 -4.61 15.81
C SER A 150 44.68 -3.09 16.01
N SER A 151 45.61 -2.43 15.31
CA SER A 151 45.97 -1.02 15.59
C SER A 151 46.08 -0.07 14.38
N ALA A 152 45.60 -0.42 13.18
CA ALA A 152 45.44 0.59 12.12
C ALA A 152 44.44 0.15 11.04
N ILE A 153 43.41 0.97 10.78
CA ILE A 153 42.55 0.85 9.60
C ILE A 153 43.40 1.24 8.37
N LYS A 154 44.03 0.26 7.73
CA LYS A 154 44.57 0.41 6.38
C LYS A 154 43.50 -0.07 5.39
N SER A 155 43.26 0.72 4.33
CA SER A 155 42.28 0.39 3.29
C SER A 155 42.55 -1.00 2.68
N ASP A 156 41.49 -1.66 2.18
CA ASP A 156 41.54 -3.02 1.61
C ASP A 156 42.61 -3.20 0.53
N GLU A 157 42.98 -2.12 -0.16
CA GLU A 157 44.05 -2.11 -1.17
C GLU A 157 45.43 -2.49 -0.60
N PHE A 158 45.75 -2.08 0.63
CA PHE A 158 47.01 -2.39 1.31
C PHE A 158 47.05 -3.81 1.89
N ARG A 159 45.90 -4.48 1.99
CA ARG A 159 45.78 -5.84 2.53
C ARG A 159 45.89 -6.93 1.46
N LEU A 160 45.80 -6.56 0.18
CA LEU A 160 45.89 -7.47 -0.95
C LEU A 160 47.32 -7.96 -1.19
N THR A 161 47.51 -9.28 -1.22
CA THR A 161 48.79 -9.90 -1.58
C THR A 161 48.99 -9.84 -3.09
N ARG A 162 50.24 -9.98 -3.58
CA ARG A 162 50.51 -10.01 -5.04
C ARG A 162 49.76 -11.18 -5.70
N LEU A 163 49.76 -12.34 -5.04
CA LEU A 163 48.98 -13.50 -5.46
C LEU A 163 47.48 -13.21 -5.39
N GLY A 164 47.00 -12.57 -4.32
CA GLY A 164 45.60 -12.18 -4.16
C GLY A 164 45.10 -11.23 -5.26
N LYS A 165 45.92 -10.26 -5.68
CA LYS A 165 45.61 -9.37 -6.81
C LYS A 165 45.44 -10.18 -8.11
N PHE A 166 46.31 -11.15 -8.37
CA PHE A 166 46.21 -12.03 -9.53
C PHE A 166 44.97 -12.92 -9.49
N LEU A 167 44.70 -13.56 -8.35
CA LEU A 167 43.54 -14.45 -8.18
C LEU A 167 42.22 -13.69 -8.36
N ARG A 168 42.08 -12.48 -7.79
CA ARG A 168 40.89 -11.64 -8.00
C ARG A 168 40.74 -11.15 -9.43
N ALA A 169 41.84 -10.73 -10.08
CA ALA A 169 41.82 -10.27 -11.47
C ALA A 169 41.43 -11.37 -12.46
N THR A 170 41.62 -12.64 -12.08
CA THR A 170 41.26 -13.81 -12.89
C THR A 170 39.99 -14.52 -12.39
N SER A 171 39.39 -14.04 -11.29
CA SER A 171 38.23 -14.65 -10.60
C SER A 171 38.49 -16.09 -10.11
N LEU A 172 39.76 -16.50 -10.03
CA LEU A 172 40.16 -17.83 -9.55
C LEU A 172 39.92 -17.98 -8.04
N ASP A 173 39.85 -16.87 -7.30
CA ASP A 173 39.58 -16.87 -5.87
C ASP A 173 38.17 -17.32 -5.51
N GLU A 174 37.22 -17.22 -6.44
CA GLU A 174 35.81 -17.59 -6.27
C GLU A 174 35.51 -19.04 -6.70
N LEU A 175 36.46 -19.77 -7.29
CA LEU A 175 36.24 -21.17 -7.69
C LEU A 175 35.81 -22.10 -6.53
N PRO A 176 36.29 -21.94 -5.27
CA PRO A 176 35.78 -22.73 -4.15
C PRO A 176 34.27 -22.56 -3.89
N GLU A 177 33.61 -21.51 -4.41
CA GLU A 177 32.16 -21.32 -4.30
C GLU A 177 31.36 -22.39 -5.05
N LEU A 178 31.99 -23.14 -5.97
CA LEU A 178 31.37 -24.33 -6.58
C LEU A 178 30.94 -25.35 -5.53
N TRP A 179 31.62 -25.42 -4.38
CA TRP A 179 31.18 -26.21 -3.24
C TRP A 179 29.84 -25.71 -2.66
N ASN A 180 29.65 -24.39 -2.54
CA ASN A 180 28.39 -23.81 -2.08
C ASN A 180 27.25 -24.09 -3.06
N VAL A 181 27.53 -24.14 -4.37
CA VAL A 181 26.56 -24.57 -5.38
C VAL A 181 26.25 -26.06 -5.22
N PHE A 182 27.26 -26.91 -5.05
CA PHE A 182 27.08 -28.35 -4.87
C PHE A 182 26.22 -28.69 -3.64
N VAL A 183 26.49 -28.08 -2.49
CA VAL A 183 25.73 -28.29 -1.24
C VAL A 183 24.34 -27.64 -1.27
N GLY A 184 24.13 -26.65 -2.15
CA GLY A 184 22.82 -26.05 -2.40
C GLY A 184 22.53 -24.77 -1.62
N ASP A 185 23.56 -24.15 -1.05
CA ASP A 185 23.51 -22.79 -0.49
C ASP A 185 23.43 -21.73 -1.60
N MET A 186 24.09 -22.00 -2.74
CA MET A 186 24.15 -21.15 -3.92
C MET A 186 23.63 -21.87 -5.17
N SER A 187 23.51 -21.10 -6.25
CA SER A 187 23.23 -21.52 -7.62
C SER A 187 24.32 -20.95 -8.53
N PHE A 188 24.48 -21.49 -9.75
CA PHE A 188 25.37 -20.85 -10.72
C PHE A 188 24.91 -19.43 -11.07
N VAL A 189 23.60 -19.26 -11.27
CA VAL A 189 22.98 -17.97 -11.63
C VAL A 189 21.97 -17.55 -10.57
N GLY A 190 22.09 -16.30 -10.11
CA GLY A 190 21.22 -15.66 -9.13
C GLY A 190 21.78 -14.32 -8.64
N PRO A 191 21.00 -13.55 -7.85
CA PRO A 191 21.49 -12.34 -7.19
C PRO A 191 22.76 -12.64 -6.40
N ARG A 192 23.81 -11.82 -6.55
CA ARG A 192 25.06 -12.08 -5.83
C ARG A 192 24.87 -11.90 -4.32
N PRO A 193 25.41 -12.78 -3.48
CA PRO A 193 25.27 -12.65 -2.04
C PRO A 193 26.02 -11.40 -1.53
N LEU A 194 25.31 -10.49 -0.88
CA LEU A 194 25.86 -9.26 -0.30
C LEU A 194 26.24 -9.46 1.17
N ILE A 195 26.81 -8.46 1.83
CA ILE A 195 27.19 -8.58 3.24
C ILE A 195 25.95 -8.66 4.15
N VAL A 196 26.07 -9.28 5.32
CA VAL A 196 24.93 -9.55 6.22
C VAL A 196 24.38 -8.25 6.80
N GLU A 197 25.24 -7.27 6.99
CA GLU A 197 24.98 -5.94 7.54
C GLU A 197 23.99 -5.13 6.69
N TYR A 198 23.76 -5.54 5.43
CA TYR A 198 22.79 -4.92 4.53
C TYR A 198 21.37 -5.49 4.68
N LEU A 199 21.19 -6.66 5.30
CA LEU A 199 19.86 -7.25 5.52
C LEU A 199 18.84 -6.27 6.15
N PRO A 200 19.17 -5.55 7.24
CA PRO A 200 18.22 -4.60 7.83
C PRO A 200 18.05 -3.31 7.00
N ARG A 201 18.85 -3.10 5.96
CA ARG A 201 18.85 -1.88 5.13
C ARG A 201 17.98 -2.02 3.88
N TYR A 202 17.45 -3.20 3.58
CA TYR A 202 16.64 -3.42 2.39
C TYR A 202 15.20 -2.98 2.57
N ASN A 203 14.66 -2.30 1.56
CA ASN A 203 13.21 -2.10 1.46
C ASN A 203 12.50 -3.42 1.07
N SER A 204 11.16 -3.42 1.08
CA SER A 204 10.34 -4.61 0.79
C SER A 204 10.57 -5.18 -0.61
N ASN A 205 10.81 -4.32 -1.61
CA ASN A 205 11.08 -4.73 -2.97
C ASN A 205 12.50 -5.30 -3.11
N GLN A 206 13.52 -4.61 -2.57
CA GLN A 206 14.92 -5.04 -2.57
C GLN A 206 15.08 -6.40 -1.86
N SER A 207 14.37 -6.62 -0.76
CA SER A 207 14.39 -7.88 0.00
C SER A 207 13.98 -9.10 -0.83
N ARG A 208 13.21 -8.92 -1.92
CA ARG A 208 12.78 -10.02 -2.81
C ARG A 208 13.95 -10.73 -3.50
N ARG A 209 15.14 -10.11 -3.58
CA ARG A 209 16.37 -10.78 -4.02
C ARG A 209 16.68 -12.06 -3.24
N HIS A 210 16.21 -12.14 -1.99
CA HIS A 210 16.37 -13.31 -1.13
C HIS A 210 15.30 -14.39 -1.35
N ASN A 211 14.31 -14.20 -2.22
CA ASN A 211 13.30 -15.24 -2.49
C ASN A 211 13.88 -16.48 -3.19
N ILE A 212 15.10 -16.37 -3.72
CA ILE A 212 15.79 -17.41 -4.47
C ILE A 212 17.22 -17.59 -3.93
N ARG A 213 17.90 -18.67 -4.37
CA ARG A 213 19.30 -18.90 -3.99
C ARG A 213 20.20 -17.83 -4.63
N PRO A 214 21.20 -17.33 -3.90
CA PRO A 214 22.20 -16.45 -4.48
C PRO A 214 23.04 -17.15 -5.54
N GLY A 215 23.56 -16.37 -6.49
CA GLY A 215 24.37 -16.85 -7.61
C GLY A 215 25.87 -16.59 -7.44
N ILE A 216 26.70 -17.41 -8.09
CA ILE A 216 28.11 -17.06 -8.37
C ILE A 216 28.14 -15.84 -9.33
N THR A 217 27.29 -15.89 -10.37
CA THR A 217 27.00 -14.79 -11.30
C THR A 217 25.52 -14.44 -11.33
N GLY A 218 25.18 -13.26 -11.86
CA GLY A 218 23.81 -12.77 -11.95
C GLY A 218 23.63 -11.66 -12.97
N LEU A 219 22.38 -11.24 -13.17
CA LEU A 219 22.02 -10.24 -14.18
C LEU A 219 22.74 -8.90 -13.97
N ALA A 220 22.74 -8.37 -12.74
CA ALA A 220 23.45 -7.14 -12.42
C ALA A 220 24.96 -7.23 -12.71
N GLN A 221 25.55 -8.42 -12.55
CA GLN A 221 26.98 -8.62 -12.79
C GLN A 221 27.33 -8.49 -14.27
N ILE A 222 26.48 -8.99 -15.18
CA ILE A 222 26.72 -8.91 -16.62
C ILE A 222 26.38 -7.53 -17.21
N HIS A 223 25.52 -6.74 -16.54
CA HIS A 223 25.15 -5.39 -16.97
C HIS A 223 26.16 -4.31 -16.58
N GLY A 224 26.89 -4.45 -15.47
CA GLY A 224 27.85 -3.40 -15.10
C GLY A 224 28.90 -3.74 -14.03
N ARG A 225 29.03 -5.00 -13.58
CA ARG A 225 29.88 -5.41 -12.43
C ARG A 225 29.88 -4.37 -11.29
N ASN A 226 31.00 -3.66 -11.08
CA ASN A 226 31.20 -2.67 -10.01
C ASN A 226 30.93 -1.22 -10.44
N GLN A 227 30.53 -0.98 -11.70
CA GLN A 227 30.31 0.36 -12.27
C GLN A 227 28.85 0.82 -12.18
N GLN A 228 27.95 -0.06 -11.75
CA GLN A 228 26.51 0.19 -11.65
C GLN A 228 26.13 0.77 -10.28
N SER A 229 25.15 1.67 -10.23
CA SER A 229 24.61 2.19 -8.98
C SER A 229 23.90 1.10 -8.16
N TRP A 230 23.70 1.33 -6.86
CA TRP A 230 23.00 0.37 -5.98
C TRP A 230 21.56 0.15 -6.42
N GLU A 231 20.86 1.21 -6.80
CA GLU A 231 19.46 1.21 -7.24
C GLU A 231 19.31 0.30 -8.46
N LYS A 232 20.13 0.56 -9.48
CA LYS A 232 20.07 -0.20 -10.73
C LYS A 232 20.44 -1.66 -10.51
N ARG A 233 21.35 -1.95 -9.57
CA ARG A 233 21.73 -3.31 -9.20
C ARG A 233 20.57 -4.06 -8.54
N PHE A 234 19.87 -3.42 -7.61
CA PHE A 234 18.70 -4.03 -6.97
C PHE A 234 17.53 -4.24 -7.95
N GLU A 235 17.32 -3.30 -8.87
CA GLU A 235 16.35 -3.47 -9.96
C GLU A 235 16.64 -4.73 -10.79
N ASP A 236 17.89 -4.92 -11.20
CA ASP A 236 18.29 -6.09 -11.98
C ASP A 236 18.17 -7.41 -11.18
N ASP A 237 18.54 -7.39 -9.90
CA ASP A 237 18.38 -8.53 -8.99
C ASP A 237 16.89 -8.92 -8.85
N VAL A 238 16.00 -7.95 -8.61
CA VAL A 238 14.55 -8.18 -8.46
C VAL A 238 13.91 -8.56 -9.79
N TRP A 239 14.32 -7.94 -10.88
CA TRP A 239 13.85 -8.30 -12.22
C TRP A 239 14.19 -9.75 -12.55
N TYR A 240 15.41 -10.19 -12.23
CA TYR A 240 15.81 -11.58 -12.42
C TYR A 240 14.95 -12.53 -11.59
N VAL A 241 14.65 -12.21 -10.33
CA VAL A 241 13.74 -13.00 -9.48
C VAL A 241 12.38 -13.22 -10.15
N ASP A 242 11.87 -12.21 -10.84
CA ASP A 242 10.56 -12.22 -11.48
C ASP A 242 10.50 -12.94 -12.83
N HIS A 243 11.61 -12.91 -13.58
CA HIS A 243 11.69 -13.38 -14.97
C HIS A 243 12.58 -14.62 -15.16
N ARG A 244 13.14 -15.17 -14.07
CA ARG A 244 14.01 -16.34 -14.11
C ARG A 244 13.39 -17.51 -14.87
N ASN A 245 14.22 -18.11 -15.71
CA ASN A 245 13.97 -19.38 -16.40
C ASN A 245 15.33 -19.95 -16.84
N PHE A 246 15.38 -21.25 -17.12
CA PHE A 246 16.60 -21.95 -17.50
C PHE A 246 17.32 -21.36 -18.73
N ALA A 247 16.58 -20.88 -19.73
CA ALA A 247 17.19 -20.27 -20.93
C ALA A 247 17.88 -18.93 -20.61
N LEU A 248 17.29 -18.12 -19.73
CA LEU A 248 17.89 -16.89 -19.23
C LEU A 248 19.18 -17.19 -18.46
N ASP A 249 19.20 -18.26 -17.65
CA ASP A 249 20.40 -18.66 -16.92
C ASP A 249 21.56 -19.05 -17.84
N LEU A 250 21.29 -19.84 -18.89
CA LEU A 250 22.29 -20.21 -19.89
C LEU A 250 22.86 -18.97 -20.61
N LYS A 251 22.03 -17.98 -20.90
CA LYS A 251 22.48 -16.70 -21.48
C LYS A 251 23.39 -15.93 -20.51
N ILE A 252 22.99 -15.81 -19.24
CA ILE A 252 23.80 -15.12 -18.22
C ILE A 252 25.15 -15.84 -18.05
N LEU A 253 25.17 -17.17 -18.02
CA LEU A 253 26.39 -17.97 -17.95
C LEU A 253 27.32 -17.75 -19.15
N PHE A 254 26.77 -17.79 -20.37
CA PHE A 254 27.55 -17.58 -21.59
C PHE A 254 28.20 -16.18 -21.61
N ILE A 255 27.44 -15.14 -21.28
CA ILE A 255 27.93 -13.76 -21.22
C ILE A 255 28.98 -13.61 -20.11
N THR A 256 28.75 -14.22 -18.95
CA THR A 256 29.71 -14.21 -17.83
C THR A 256 31.04 -14.83 -18.27
N LEU A 257 31.01 -16.02 -18.88
CA LEU A 257 32.21 -16.71 -19.34
C LEU A 257 32.98 -15.87 -20.37
N TYR A 258 32.27 -15.30 -21.35
CA TYR A 258 32.87 -14.43 -22.36
C TYR A 258 33.54 -13.18 -21.73
N GLN A 259 32.88 -12.52 -20.78
CA GLN A 259 33.45 -11.36 -20.07
C GLN A 259 34.68 -11.71 -19.24
N VAL A 260 34.68 -12.87 -18.55
CA VAL A 260 35.84 -13.36 -17.78
C VAL A 260 37.03 -13.64 -18.69
N VAL A 261 36.82 -14.31 -19.82
CA VAL A 261 37.89 -14.63 -20.79
C VAL A 261 38.50 -13.36 -21.41
N ARG A 262 37.68 -12.35 -21.73
CA ARG A 262 38.15 -11.12 -22.38
C ARG A 262 38.61 -10.03 -21.41
N LYS A 263 38.53 -10.27 -20.10
CA LYS A 263 38.84 -9.30 -19.04
C LYS A 263 38.10 -7.96 -19.17
N GLU A 264 36.92 -7.95 -19.81
CA GLU A 264 36.11 -6.74 -19.97
C GLU A 264 35.43 -6.38 -18.64
N GLY A 265 35.56 -5.12 -18.20
CA GLY A 265 34.97 -4.61 -16.94
C GLY A 265 35.71 -4.98 -15.64
N ILE A 266 36.97 -5.42 -15.71
CA ILE A 266 37.78 -5.86 -14.54
C ILE A 266 38.47 -4.70 -13.80
N SER A 267 38.54 -3.51 -14.37
CA SER A 267 39.17 -2.34 -13.75
C SER A 267 38.31 -1.09 -13.91
N ALA A 268 37.62 -0.68 -12.85
CA ALA A 268 37.16 0.69 -12.69
C ALA A 268 38.33 1.54 -12.17
N GLN A 269 38.59 2.69 -12.78
CA GLN A 269 39.47 3.70 -12.19
C GLN A 269 38.83 4.20 -10.88
N GLY A 270 39.55 4.07 -9.76
CA GLY A 270 39.29 4.86 -8.54
C GLY A 270 38.75 4.12 -7.31
N PHE A 271 38.09 2.96 -7.43
CA PHE A 271 37.58 2.22 -6.26
C PHE A 271 37.69 0.70 -6.43
N ALA A 272 38.39 0.01 -5.52
CA ALA A 272 38.58 -1.45 -5.52
C ALA A 272 37.31 -2.24 -5.11
N THR A 273 36.32 -1.56 -4.52
CA THR A 273 35.05 -2.11 -4.01
C THR A 273 33.93 -1.10 -4.26
N MET A 274 32.71 -1.57 -4.55
CA MET A 274 31.54 -0.67 -4.56
C MET A 274 31.43 0.07 -3.22
N PRO A 275 30.96 1.33 -3.20
CA PRO A 275 30.69 2.06 -1.95
C PRO A 275 29.74 1.27 -1.07
N GLU A 276 29.87 1.42 0.25
CA GLU A 276 28.98 0.76 1.20
C GLU A 276 27.53 1.12 0.89
N PHE A 277 26.64 0.11 0.92
CA PHE A 277 25.22 0.35 0.68
C PHE A 277 24.61 1.05 1.89
N PHE A 278 24.28 2.32 1.73
CA PHE A 278 23.37 3.02 2.62
C PHE A 278 22.00 3.11 1.95
N PRO A 279 20.90 2.99 2.72
CA PRO A 279 19.59 3.32 2.19
C PRO A 279 19.65 4.78 1.71
N SER A 280 19.14 5.05 0.50
CA SER A 280 18.88 6.43 0.09
C SER A 280 17.92 7.08 1.09
N THR A 281 17.87 8.41 1.17
CA THR A 281 16.88 9.11 2.02
C THR A 281 15.42 8.79 1.66
N ASN A 282 15.19 8.10 0.53
CA ASN A 282 13.91 7.57 0.09
C ASN A 282 13.75 6.04 0.36
N ASP A 283 14.79 5.36 0.85
CA ASP A 283 14.87 3.89 1.00
C ASP A 283 15.15 3.42 2.43
N VAL A 284 15.27 4.31 3.42
CA VAL A 284 15.07 3.88 4.80
C VAL A 284 13.64 3.35 4.84
N ALA A 285 13.44 2.11 5.30
CA ALA A 285 12.13 1.75 5.80
C ALA A 285 11.86 2.70 6.97
N GLU A 286 11.27 3.85 6.66
CA GLU A 286 10.59 4.64 7.68
C GLU A 286 9.71 3.65 8.45
N PRO A 287 9.57 3.78 9.79
CA PRO A 287 8.46 3.14 10.46
C PRO A 287 7.25 3.42 9.58
N ALA A 288 6.62 2.36 9.03
CA ALA A 288 5.65 2.53 7.95
C ALA A 288 4.78 3.72 8.32
N ASN A 289 4.87 4.84 7.59
CA ASN A 289 4.25 6.08 8.04
C ASN A 289 2.74 5.79 8.08
N ILE A 290 2.24 5.47 9.27
CA ILE A 290 0.88 5.02 9.49
C ILE A 290 0.13 6.28 9.83
N GLU A 291 -0.57 6.81 8.84
CA GLU A 291 -1.38 7.99 9.02
C GLU A 291 -2.73 7.61 9.63
N MET A 292 -3.25 8.48 10.49
CA MET A 292 -4.59 8.28 11.08
C MET A 292 -5.66 8.21 9.99
N SER A 293 -5.53 9.05 8.96
CA SER A 293 -6.45 9.16 7.83
C SER A 293 -5.74 9.80 6.64
N SER A 294 -6.11 9.39 5.43
CA SER A 294 -5.64 9.99 4.16
C SER A 294 -6.81 10.11 3.19
N ALA A 295 -6.92 11.24 2.51
CA ALA A 295 -7.86 11.43 1.41
C ALA A 295 -7.43 10.63 0.17
N GLU A 296 -8.38 10.15 -0.64
CA GLU A 296 -8.11 9.47 -1.92
C GLU A 296 -8.19 10.46 -3.08
N ILE A 297 -7.08 11.16 -3.35
CA ILE A 297 -6.96 12.13 -4.44
C ILE A 297 -6.23 11.49 -5.65
N ASN A 298 -6.70 11.75 -6.86
CA ASN A 298 -6.05 11.34 -8.11
C ASN A 298 -5.97 12.47 -9.14
N GLU A 299 -5.36 12.19 -10.30
CA GLU A 299 -5.20 13.18 -11.38
C GLU A 299 -6.52 13.70 -11.96
N ASN A 300 -7.61 12.92 -11.92
CA ASN A 300 -8.92 13.41 -12.37
C ASN A 300 -9.45 14.50 -11.43
N ASP A 301 -9.24 14.33 -10.12
CA ASP A 301 -9.60 15.34 -9.12
C ASP A 301 -8.82 16.64 -9.36
N VAL A 302 -7.51 16.52 -9.57
CA VAL A 302 -6.62 17.66 -9.88
C VAL A 302 -7.07 18.36 -11.16
N ALA A 303 -7.30 17.61 -12.24
CA ALA A 303 -7.74 18.16 -13.51
C ALA A 303 -9.10 18.86 -13.41
N ALA A 304 -10.04 18.31 -12.64
CA ALA A 304 -11.36 18.91 -12.41
C ALA A 304 -11.24 20.29 -11.73
N VAL A 305 -10.42 20.40 -10.68
CA VAL A 305 -10.19 21.68 -9.98
C VAL A 305 -9.44 22.67 -10.87
N VAL A 306 -8.40 22.24 -11.58
CA VAL A 306 -7.63 23.09 -12.50
C VAL A 306 -8.52 23.66 -13.61
N LYS A 307 -9.49 22.89 -14.11
CA LYS A 307 -10.47 23.37 -15.09
C LYS A 307 -11.30 24.54 -14.55
N VAL A 308 -11.76 24.47 -13.30
CA VAL A 308 -12.49 25.57 -12.65
C VAL A 308 -11.61 26.81 -12.52
N VAL A 309 -10.39 26.65 -12.00
CA VAL A 309 -9.45 27.77 -11.82
C VAL A 309 -9.18 28.47 -13.15
N ARG A 310 -8.93 27.70 -14.22
CA ARG A 310 -8.71 28.25 -15.56
C ARG A 310 -9.94 28.94 -16.17
N SER A 311 -11.14 28.56 -15.74
CA SER A 311 -12.38 29.20 -16.23
C SER A 311 -12.63 30.59 -15.65
N GLY A 312 -12.02 30.92 -14.51
CA GLY A 312 -12.26 32.17 -13.77
C GLY A 312 -13.61 32.26 -13.03
N ARG A 313 -14.54 31.31 -13.23
CA ARG A 313 -15.82 31.26 -12.50
C ARG A 313 -15.67 30.42 -11.24
N LEU A 314 -15.30 31.07 -10.13
CA LEU A 314 -14.93 30.38 -8.89
C LEU A 314 -16.09 30.15 -7.90
N ALA A 315 -17.25 30.78 -8.12
CA ALA A 315 -18.44 30.60 -7.29
C ALA A 315 -19.71 30.67 -8.15
N LEU A 316 -20.81 30.10 -7.66
CA LEU A 316 -22.12 30.12 -8.31
C LEU A 316 -22.04 29.67 -9.78
N GLY A 317 -21.41 28.54 -10.04
CA GLY A 317 -21.19 28.00 -11.38
C GLY A 317 -21.78 26.60 -11.58
N PRO A 318 -21.40 25.94 -12.70
CA PRO A 318 -22.00 24.67 -13.08
C PRO A 318 -21.53 23.48 -12.24
N SER A 319 -20.36 23.53 -11.63
CA SER A 319 -19.73 22.39 -10.94
C SER A 319 -20.47 22.06 -9.65
N VAL A 320 -20.86 23.08 -8.87
CA VAL A 320 -21.69 22.87 -7.68
C VAL A 320 -23.08 22.33 -8.07
N ALA A 321 -23.69 22.87 -9.13
CA ALA A 321 -25.00 22.39 -9.60
C ALA A 321 -24.94 20.92 -10.09
N GLU A 322 -23.86 20.54 -10.77
CA GLU A 322 -23.61 19.15 -11.17
C GLU A 322 -23.41 18.25 -9.94
N PHE A 323 -22.65 18.70 -8.94
CA PHE A 323 -22.45 17.94 -7.71
C PHE A 323 -23.76 17.71 -6.96
N GLU A 324 -24.59 18.74 -6.81
CA GLU A 324 -25.93 18.65 -6.24
C GLU A 324 -26.79 17.62 -6.98
N LYS A 325 -26.85 17.72 -8.32
CA LYS A 325 -27.61 16.77 -9.15
C LYS A 325 -27.13 15.32 -8.95
N ASN A 326 -25.82 15.11 -8.95
CA ASN A 326 -25.24 13.78 -8.82
C ASN A 326 -25.46 13.22 -7.41
N MET A 327 -25.38 14.04 -6.37
CA MET A 327 -25.70 13.64 -4.99
C MET A 327 -27.17 13.28 -4.82
N ALA A 328 -28.10 14.11 -5.31
CA ALA A 328 -29.54 13.82 -5.26
C ALA A 328 -29.85 12.46 -5.92
N LYS A 329 -29.27 12.23 -7.11
CA LYS A 329 -29.38 10.95 -7.82
C LYS A 329 -28.76 9.80 -7.05
N TYR A 330 -27.58 9.99 -6.45
CA TYR A 330 -26.88 8.93 -5.73
C TYR A 330 -27.67 8.48 -4.50
N ILE A 331 -28.19 9.42 -3.71
CA ILE A 331 -28.98 9.14 -2.50
C ILE A 331 -30.39 8.66 -2.86
N GLY A 332 -30.96 9.10 -3.99
CA GLY A 332 -32.31 8.76 -4.40
C GLY A 332 -33.37 9.71 -3.85
N VAL A 333 -33.04 11.01 -3.76
CA VAL A 333 -33.95 12.07 -3.31
C VAL A 333 -34.15 13.12 -4.40
N LYS A 334 -35.15 13.99 -4.24
CA LYS A 334 -35.43 15.07 -5.20
C LYS A 334 -34.36 16.16 -5.20
N HIS A 335 -33.92 16.60 -4.02
CA HIS A 335 -33.08 17.79 -3.88
C HIS A 335 -31.79 17.48 -3.16
N ALA A 336 -30.73 18.14 -3.62
CA ALA A 336 -29.49 18.30 -2.88
C ALA A 336 -29.04 19.76 -2.94
N VAL A 337 -28.57 20.30 -1.81
CA VAL A 337 -28.16 21.70 -1.65
C VAL A 337 -26.77 21.75 -1.04
N ALA A 338 -25.77 22.11 -1.84
CA ALA A 338 -24.37 22.16 -1.42
C ALA A 338 -24.11 23.35 -0.49
N VAL A 339 -23.32 23.14 0.56
CA VAL A 339 -22.98 24.16 1.56
C VAL A 339 -21.52 24.05 1.96
N SER A 340 -21.02 25.05 2.69
CA SER A 340 -19.60 25.15 3.05
C SER A 340 -19.11 24.08 4.03
N SER A 341 -19.99 23.42 4.79
CA SER A 341 -19.62 22.34 5.73
C SER A 341 -20.83 21.49 6.14
N GLY A 342 -20.59 20.31 6.73
CA GLY A 342 -21.64 19.51 7.37
C GLY A 342 -22.34 20.26 8.52
N THR A 343 -21.61 21.06 9.28
CA THR A 343 -22.18 21.92 10.33
C THR A 343 -23.15 22.96 9.75
N ALA A 344 -22.77 23.58 8.64
CA ALA A 344 -23.66 24.49 7.91
C ALA A 344 -24.92 23.75 7.41
N ALA A 345 -24.77 22.51 6.92
CA ALA A 345 -25.90 21.69 6.48
C ALA A 345 -26.89 21.45 7.63
N LEU A 346 -26.40 20.95 8.77
CA LEU A 346 -27.21 20.68 9.95
C LEU A 346 -27.90 21.94 10.47
N HIS A 347 -27.16 23.06 10.59
CA HIS A 347 -27.71 24.33 11.03
C HIS A 347 -28.87 24.80 10.11
N LEU A 348 -28.68 24.75 8.79
CA LEU A 348 -29.73 25.15 7.86
C LEU A 348 -30.92 24.20 7.86
N ILE A 349 -30.72 22.90 8.05
CA ILE A 349 -31.84 21.95 8.18
C ILE A 349 -32.67 22.27 9.41
N VAL A 350 -32.03 22.39 10.58
CA VAL A 350 -32.72 22.72 11.85
C VAL A 350 -33.49 24.03 11.70
N LYS A 351 -32.86 25.05 11.11
CA LYS A 351 -33.49 26.36 10.88
C LYS A 351 -34.67 26.29 9.92
N SER A 352 -34.53 25.60 8.78
CA SER A 352 -35.60 25.46 7.77
C SER A 352 -36.79 24.62 8.25
N LEU A 353 -36.58 23.74 9.22
CA LEU A 353 -37.66 23.00 9.90
C LEU A 353 -38.44 23.86 10.91
N GLY A 354 -38.07 25.13 11.09
CA GLY A 354 -38.73 26.06 11.99
C GLY A 354 -38.45 25.80 13.47
N ILE A 355 -37.41 25.03 13.79
CA ILE A 355 -37.00 24.74 15.16
C ILE A 355 -36.30 25.98 15.75
N GLY A 356 -36.64 26.33 16.98
CA GLY A 356 -36.07 27.51 17.64
C GLY A 356 -36.22 27.54 19.16
N PRO A 357 -36.18 28.73 19.77
CA PRO A 357 -36.28 28.88 21.22
C PRO A 357 -37.54 28.25 21.80
N GLY A 358 -37.37 27.43 22.84
CA GLY A 358 -38.45 26.70 23.50
C GLY A 358 -38.69 25.28 22.97
N ASP A 359 -38.16 24.95 21.79
CA ASP A 359 -38.20 23.60 21.24
C ASP A 359 -37.08 22.72 21.82
N GLU A 360 -37.36 21.42 21.94
CA GLU A 360 -36.38 20.40 22.29
C GLU A 360 -36.10 19.48 21.11
N VAL A 361 -34.83 19.11 20.92
CA VAL A 361 -34.39 18.15 19.91
C VAL A 361 -33.69 16.97 20.58
N LEU A 362 -34.24 15.77 20.39
CA LEU A 362 -33.61 14.53 20.86
C LEU A 362 -32.36 14.23 20.03
N VAL A 363 -31.21 14.02 20.66
CA VAL A 363 -29.92 13.81 19.97
C VAL A 363 -29.02 12.88 20.78
N PRO A 364 -28.26 11.95 20.18
CA PRO A 364 -27.30 11.17 20.96
C PRO A 364 -26.18 12.06 21.47
N SER A 365 -25.69 11.81 22.69
CA SER A 365 -24.50 12.52 23.17
C SER A 365 -23.20 11.97 22.60
N PHE A 366 -23.19 10.72 22.13
CA PHE A 366 -22.04 10.09 21.49
C PHE A 366 -22.01 10.46 20.01
N THR A 367 -21.59 11.69 19.72
CA THR A 367 -21.53 12.25 18.37
C THR A 367 -20.44 13.33 18.30
N PHE A 368 -20.20 13.86 17.11
CA PHE A 368 -19.40 15.06 16.92
C PHE A 368 -20.17 16.32 17.37
N ALA A 369 -19.46 17.32 17.88
CA ALA A 369 -20.07 18.51 18.48
C ALA A 369 -21.02 19.27 17.55
N ALA A 370 -20.79 19.21 16.23
CA ALA A 370 -21.60 19.91 15.23
C ALA A 370 -23.10 19.55 15.28
N SER A 371 -23.46 18.30 15.57
CA SER A 371 -24.86 17.87 15.71
C SER A 371 -25.58 18.67 16.79
N VAL A 372 -24.93 18.85 17.94
CA VAL A 372 -25.47 19.60 19.08
C VAL A 372 -25.38 21.11 18.85
N SER A 373 -24.27 21.59 18.31
CA SER A 373 -24.09 23.01 18.01
C SER A 373 -25.16 23.55 17.06
N ALA A 374 -25.57 22.76 16.06
CA ALA A 374 -26.63 23.15 15.13
C ALA A 374 -27.98 23.41 15.84
N ILE A 375 -28.29 22.65 16.89
CA ILE A 375 -29.49 22.84 17.73
C ILE A 375 -29.34 24.12 18.56
N LEU A 376 -28.17 24.33 19.17
CA LEU A 376 -27.88 25.51 19.99
C LEU A 376 -27.86 26.81 19.18
N TYR A 377 -27.38 26.80 17.94
CA TYR A 377 -27.32 27.97 17.07
C TYR A 377 -28.69 28.59 16.78
N VAL A 378 -29.75 27.78 16.76
CA VAL A 378 -31.13 28.26 16.59
C VAL A 378 -31.82 28.59 17.92
N GLY A 379 -31.14 28.42 19.05
CA GLY A 379 -31.68 28.65 20.39
C GLY A 379 -32.54 27.52 20.94
N ALA A 380 -32.58 26.36 20.28
CA ALA A 380 -33.30 25.18 20.75
C ALA A 380 -32.49 24.41 21.81
N THR A 381 -33.16 23.54 22.56
CA THR A 381 -32.55 22.76 23.64
C THR A 381 -32.20 21.34 23.17
N PRO A 382 -30.93 20.91 23.19
CA PRO A 382 -30.59 19.51 22.95
C PRO A 382 -30.98 18.67 24.16
N VAL A 383 -31.75 17.61 23.91
CA VAL A 383 -32.13 16.62 24.92
C VAL A 383 -31.42 15.31 24.59
N PHE A 384 -30.48 14.93 25.43
CA PHE A 384 -29.59 13.81 25.13
C PHE A 384 -30.25 12.45 25.32
N VAL A 385 -30.04 11.58 24.34
CA VAL A 385 -30.50 10.18 24.31
C VAL A 385 -29.29 9.27 24.42
N ASP A 386 -29.43 8.15 25.13
CA ASP A 386 -28.37 7.15 25.23
C ASP A 386 -28.24 6.33 23.93
N ILE A 387 -27.21 5.48 23.85
CA ILE A 387 -26.85 4.73 22.65
C ILE A 387 -26.95 3.21 22.85
N CYS A 388 -27.06 2.49 21.74
CA CYS A 388 -26.89 1.04 21.69
C CYS A 388 -25.43 0.65 21.96
N THR A 389 -25.22 -0.44 22.71
CA THR A 389 -23.89 -0.89 23.14
C THR A 389 -22.99 -1.41 22.01
N ASP A 390 -23.57 -1.74 20.87
CA ASP A 390 -22.91 -2.43 19.76
C ASP A 390 -22.71 -1.54 18.53
N THR A 391 -23.73 -0.78 18.12
CA THR A 391 -23.69 0.10 16.96
C THR A 391 -23.28 1.53 17.30
N TYR A 392 -23.34 1.92 18.57
CA TYR A 392 -23.14 3.28 19.08
C TYR A 392 -24.14 4.33 18.57
N ASN A 393 -25.11 3.90 17.76
CA ASN A 393 -26.21 4.75 17.33
C ASN A 393 -27.22 4.93 18.47
N LEU A 394 -28.04 5.98 18.34
CA LEU A 394 -29.12 6.28 19.28
C LEU A 394 -29.96 5.04 19.60
N ASP A 395 -30.27 4.82 20.88
CA ASP A 395 -31.16 3.75 21.34
C ASP A 395 -32.63 4.18 21.24
N PRO A 396 -33.43 3.56 20.35
CA PRO A 396 -34.85 3.89 20.23
C PRO A 396 -35.64 3.67 21.53
N ALA A 397 -35.20 2.77 22.41
CA ALA A 397 -35.87 2.51 23.69
C ALA A 397 -35.66 3.64 24.71
N ASP A 398 -34.64 4.49 24.55
CA ASP A 398 -34.43 5.66 25.42
C ASP A 398 -35.24 6.89 24.98
N LEU A 399 -35.72 6.93 23.73
CA LEU A 399 -36.50 8.06 23.19
C LEU A 399 -37.75 8.40 24.02
N GLU A 400 -38.55 7.40 24.39
CA GLU A 400 -39.79 7.63 25.16
C GLU A 400 -39.49 8.16 26.58
N ARG A 401 -38.33 7.82 27.14
CA ARG A 401 -37.91 8.32 28.47
C ARG A 401 -37.43 9.77 28.44
N ARG A 402 -36.92 10.22 27.29
CA ARG A 402 -36.32 11.56 27.12
C ARG A 402 -37.30 12.59 26.58
N ARG A 403 -38.30 12.15 25.84
CA ARG A 403 -39.30 13.03 25.21
C ARG A 403 -40.10 13.80 26.26
N THR A 404 -40.39 15.06 25.96
CA THR A 404 -41.32 15.91 26.70
C THR A 404 -42.41 16.44 25.77
N SER A 405 -43.28 17.33 26.27
CA SER A 405 -44.23 18.06 25.42
C SER A 405 -43.58 19.13 24.53
N LYS A 406 -42.32 19.52 24.81
CA LYS A 406 -41.56 20.50 24.01
C LYS A 406 -40.73 19.85 22.91
N THR A 407 -40.65 18.52 22.90
CA THR A 407 -39.89 17.80 21.88
C THR A 407 -40.50 18.02 20.50
N LYS A 408 -39.70 18.57 19.59
CA LYS A 408 -40.11 18.92 18.23
C LYS A 408 -39.50 18.01 17.18
N ALA A 409 -38.27 17.55 17.43
CA ALA A 409 -37.52 16.76 16.46
C ALA A 409 -36.59 15.73 17.11
N ILE A 410 -36.12 14.81 16.28
CA ILE A 410 -35.06 13.84 16.58
C ILE A 410 -33.94 14.08 15.57
N MET A 411 -32.72 14.29 16.05
CA MET A 411 -31.51 14.29 15.24
C MET A 411 -30.80 12.94 15.41
N VAL A 412 -30.89 12.13 14.39
CA VAL A 412 -30.26 10.81 14.31
C VAL A 412 -28.87 10.99 13.74
N VAL A 413 -27.88 10.27 14.27
CA VAL A 413 -26.51 10.28 13.75
C VAL A 413 -26.18 8.85 13.34
N ASP A 414 -25.79 8.65 12.08
CA ASP A 414 -25.30 7.36 11.58
C ASP A 414 -23.79 7.23 11.88
N VAL A 415 -23.48 6.93 13.14
CA VAL A 415 -22.14 6.98 13.72
C VAL A 415 -21.19 6.01 13.00
N PHE A 416 -19.98 6.49 12.69
CA PHE A 416 -18.90 5.74 12.02
C PHE A 416 -19.27 5.17 10.63
N GLY A 417 -20.39 5.63 10.08
CA GLY A 417 -20.94 5.14 8.82
C GLY A 417 -21.75 3.85 8.95
N HIS A 418 -22.17 3.50 10.17
CA HIS A 418 -23.14 2.44 10.42
C HIS A 418 -24.54 3.05 10.53
N SER A 419 -25.51 2.48 9.81
CA SER A 419 -26.87 3.02 9.82
C SER A 419 -27.59 2.79 11.16
N ALA A 420 -28.43 3.74 11.58
CA ALA A 420 -29.32 3.61 12.73
C ALA A 420 -30.50 2.66 12.45
N ASP A 421 -31.26 2.32 13.50
CA ASP A 421 -32.52 1.58 13.37
C ASP A 421 -33.65 2.51 12.90
N TRP A 422 -33.69 2.75 11.59
CA TRP A 422 -34.61 3.70 10.98
C TRP A 422 -36.08 3.30 11.13
N ASP A 423 -36.42 2.00 11.17
CA ASP A 423 -37.82 1.60 11.32
C ASP A 423 -38.36 1.99 12.70
N SER A 424 -37.59 1.71 13.76
CA SER A 424 -37.96 2.05 15.13
C SER A 424 -38.04 3.56 15.34
N ILE A 425 -37.06 4.29 14.80
CA ILE A 425 -37.00 5.75 14.90
C ILE A 425 -38.16 6.41 14.16
N LEU A 426 -38.42 6.03 12.90
CA LEU A 426 -39.51 6.59 12.11
C LEU A 426 -40.88 6.23 12.69
N SER A 427 -41.04 5.01 13.22
CA SER A 427 -42.27 4.61 13.91
C SER A 427 -42.52 5.46 15.16
N PHE A 428 -41.48 5.70 15.96
CA PHE A 428 -41.57 6.59 17.14
C PHE A 428 -41.88 8.03 16.73
N ALA A 429 -41.17 8.57 15.74
CA ALA A 429 -41.38 9.94 15.26
C ALA A 429 -42.81 10.12 14.73
N LYS A 430 -43.33 9.16 13.95
CA LYS A 430 -44.71 9.20 13.44
C LYS A 430 -45.75 9.16 14.56
N LYS A 431 -45.57 8.28 15.56
CA LYS A 431 -46.46 8.17 16.72
C LYS A 431 -46.60 9.50 17.46
N HIS A 432 -45.51 10.25 17.58
CA HIS A 432 -45.44 11.49 18.35
C HIS A 432 -45.41 12.77 17.49
N GLN A 433 -45.61 12.65 16.17
CA GLN A 433 -45.59 13.76 15.21
C GLN A 433 -44.31 14.61 15.27
N LEU A 434 -43.17 13.95 15.44
CA LEU A 434 -41.86 14.58 15.50
C LEU A 434 -41.22 14.66 14.12
N LEU A 435 -40.46 15.73 13.89
CA LEU A 435 -39.57 15.86 12.74
C LEU A 435 -38.32 15.00 12.94
N VAL A 436 -37.70 14.57 11.85
CA VAL A 436 -36.50 13.72 11.87
C VAL A 436 -35.42 14.33 11.01
N ILE A 437 -34.25 14.54 11.59
CA ILE A 437 -33.05 15.05 10.94
C ILE A 437 -32.03 13.90 10.88
N ASP A 438 -31.49 13.67 9.70
CA ASP A 438 -30.50 12.63 9.45
C ASP A 438 -29.10 13.25 9.37
N ASP A 439 -28.31 13.12 10.44
CA ASP A 439 -26.89 13.47 10.43
C ASP A 439 -26.06 12.33 9.84
N CYS A 440 -25.99 12.31 8.51
CA CYS A 440 -25.22 11.37 7.72
C CYS A 440 -23.77 11.83 7.49
N CYS A 441 -23.24 12.78 8.28
CA CYS A 441 -21.92 13.37 8.02
C CYS A 441 -20.77 12.34 8.07
N GLU A 442 -21.03 11.13 8.55
CA GLU A 442 -20.10 10.01 8.61
C GLU A 442 -20.53 8.82 7.75
N ALA A 443 -21.64 8.93 7.02
CA ALA A 443 -22.36 7.77 6.52
C ALA A 443 -22.63 7.79 5.01
N LEU A 444 -21.95 8.61 4.22
CA LEU A 444 -22.12 8.60 2.76
C LEU A 444 -21.89 7.19 2.19
N GLY A 445 -22.92 6.65 1.54
CA GLY A 445 -22.92 5.31 0.96
C GLY A 445 -23.29 4.17 1.91
N ALA A 446 -23.67 4.48 3.15
CA ALA A 446 -24.29 3.51 4.05
C ALA A 446 -25.73 3.25 3.61
N GLU A 447 -26.23 2.06 3.92
CA GLU A 447 -27.57 1.63 3.54
C GLU A 447 -28.27 0.91 4.70
N TYR A 448 -29.58 1.12 4.79
CA TYR A 448 -30.50 0.38 5.64
C TYR A 448 -31.57 -0.25 4.75
N ARG A 449 -31.63 -1.58 4.74
CA ARG A 449 -32.55 -2.39 3.92
C ARG A 449 -32.54 -2.02 2.44
N GLY A 450 -31.34 -1.77 1.91
CA GLY A 450 -31.12 -1.42 0.50
C GLY A 450 -31.43 0.04 0.14
N GLN A 451 -31.91 0.85 1.09
CA GLN A 451 -32.11 2.28 0.92
C GLN A 451 -30.94 3.06 1.53
N LYS A 452 -30.45 4.09 0.83
CA LYS A 452 -29.31 4.90 1.28
C LYS A 452 -29.71 5.82 2.42
N VAL A 453 -28.82 5.96 3.40
CA VAL A 453 -28.94 6.99 4.44
C VAL A 453 -28.98 8.39 3.82
N GLY A 454 -29.62 9.33 4.50
CA GLY A 454 -29.95 10.66 4.01
C GLY A 454 -31.30 10.75 3.31
N SER A 455 -32.01 9.63 3.15
CA SER A 455 -33.32 9.58 2.50
C SER A 455 -34.50 9.28 3.43
N PHE A 456 -34.24 9.05 4.73
CA PHE A 456 -35.24 8.60 5.70
C PHE A 456 -35.98 9.74 6.42
N GLY A 457 -35.24 10.74 6.91
CA GLY A 457 -35.80 11.87 7.65
C GLY A 457 -36.43 12.95 6.75
N ASN A 458 -36.83 14.06 7.36
CA ASN A 458 -37.27 15.26 6.64
C ASN A 458 -36.14 15.84 5.76
N ALA A 459 -34.90 15.80 6.27
CA ALA A 459 -33.70 16.14 5.52
C ALA A 459 -32.47 15.46 6.13
N GLY A 460 -31.47 15.21 5.29
CA GLY A 460 -30.17 14.67 5.69
C GLY A 460 -29.02 15.62 5.43
N ALA A 461 -27.96 15.53 6.23
CA ALA A 461 -26.73 16.29 6.10
C ALA A 461 -25.53 15.37 5.83
N PHE A 462 -24.69 15.75 4.87
CA PHE A 462 -23.38 15.14 4.64
C PHE A 462 -22.27 16.17 4.84
N ALA A 463 -21.07 15.67 5.18
CA ALA A 463 -19.84 16.45 5.29
C ALA A 463 -18.76 15.89 4.37
N PHE A 464 -17.88 16.75 3.88
CA PHE A 464 -16.81 16.40 2.93
C PHE A 464 -15.42 16.88 3.40
N TYR A 465 -15.20 16.85 4.72
CA TYR A 465 -13.88 17.07 5.33
C TYR A 465 -12.87 15.98 4.86
N PRO A 466 -11.54 16.19 4.88
CA PRO A 466 -10.57 15.29 4.25
C PRO A 466 -10.54 13.84 4.73
N ASN A 467 -11.04 13.56 5.93
CA ASN A 467 -11.11 12.19 6.47
C ASN A 467 -12.42 11.45 6.15
N LYS A 468 -13.38 12.09 5.46
CA LYS A 468 -14.66 11.49 5.08
C LYS A 468 -14.51 10.51 3.90
N GLN A 469 -15.56 9.77 3.57
CA GLN A 469 -15.55 8.79 2.47
C GLN A 469 -15.17 9.44 1.13
N ILE A 470 -15.64 10.66 0.90
CA ILE A 470 -15.16 11.56 -0.16
C ILE A 470 -14.87 12.93 0.45
N THR A 471 -14.03 13.72 -0.21
CA THR A 471 -13.68 15.05 0.27
C THR A 471 -13.86 16.13 -0.79
N THR A 472 -14.15 17.34 -0.35
CA THR A 472 -14.06 18.58 -1.16
C THR A 472 -13.05 19.56 -0.56
N GLY A 473 -12.15 19.09 0.31
CA GLY A 473 -11.35 19.92 1.20
C GLY A 473 -12.18 20.32 2.41
N GLU A 474 -13.12 21.24 2.20
CA GLU A 474 -14.22 21.57 3.12
C GLU A 474 -15.54 21.51 2.34
N GLY A 475 -16.63 21.12 3.00
CA GLY A 475 -17.92 21.08 2.33
C GLY A 475 -18.99 20.28 3.05
N GLY A 476 -20.23 20.49 2.63
CA GLY A 476 -21.36 19.68 3.03
C GLY A 476 -22.47 19.68 2.00
N MET A 477 -23.45 18.81 2.22
CA MET A 477 -24.63 18.66 1.38
C MET A 477 -25.86 18.48 2.24
N ILE A 478 -26.92 19.20 1.94
CA ILE A 478 -28.26 18.93 2.47
C ILE A 478 -29.01 18.11 1.41
N VAL A 479 -29.72 17.07 1.81
CA VAL A 479 -30.56 16.25 0.94
C VAL A 479 -31.99 16.20 1.47
N THR A 480 -32.99 16.30 0.60
CA THR A 480 -34.41 16.25 1.01
C THR A 480 -35.33 15.94 -0.16
N ASN A 481 -36.54 15.48 0.16
CA ASN A 481 -37.66 15.36 -0.79
C ASN A 481 -38.67 16.52 -0.69
N ASP A 482 -38.45 17.47 0.23
CA ASP A 482 -39.29 18.64 0.47
C ASP A 482 -38.79 19.84 -0.34
N ASP A 483 -39.64 20.32 -1.26
CA ASP A 483 -39.34 21.41 -2.18
C ASP A 483 -39.15 22.75 -1.43
N GLU A 484 -39.94 22.99 -0.38
CA GLU A 484 -39.89 24.23 0.40
C GLU A 484 -38.67 24.25 1.31
N LEU A 485 -38.34 23.12 1.95
CA LEU A 485 -37.12 23.00 2.75
C LEU A 485 -35.88 23.25 1.88
N ALA A 486 -35.83 22.66 0.68
CA ALA A 486 -34.74 22.89 -0.26
C ALA A 486 -34.63 24.37 -0.67
N ARG A 487 -35.76 25.03 -0.97
CA ARG A 487 -35.82 26.46 -1.30
C ARG A 487 -35.32 27.33 -0.16
N LEU A 488 -35.77 27.07 1.07
CA LEU A 488 -35.32 27.79 2.27
C LEU A 488 -33.82 27.59 2.52
N CYS A 489 -33.30 26.37 2.40
CA CYS A 489 -31.86 26.11 2.55
C CYS A 489 -31.03 26.84 1.48
N ARG A 490 -31.48 26.87 0.22
CA ARG A 490 -30.82 27.64 -0.86
C ARG A 490 -30.80 29.13 -0.60
N SER A 491 -31.88 29.64 -0.02
CA SER A 491 -31.96 31.03 0.40
C SER A 491 -31.02 31.31 1.57
N TYR A 492 -31.13 30.55 2.67
CA TYR A 492 -30.33 30.77 3.87
C TYR A 492 -28.84 30.64 3.62
N ARG A 493 -28.37 29.68 2.81
CA ARG A 493 -26.92 29.56 2.51
C ARG A 493 -26.36 30.76 1.77
N ASN A 494 -27.21 31.55 1.13
CA ASN A 494 -26.85 32.66 0.25
C ASN A 494 -27.48 33.98 0.73
N GLN A 495 -27.17 34.35 1.97
CA GLN A 495 -27.59 35.61 2.59
C GLN A 495 -29.11 35.82 2.65
N GLY A 496 -29.92 34.76 2.61
CA GLY A 496 -31.38 34.86 2.74
C GLY A 496 -32.06 35.49 1.51
N ARG A 497 -31.40 35.43 0.35
CA ARG A 497 -31.98 35.88 -0.92
C ARG A 497 -33.16 35.02 -1.34
N ASP A 498 -34.19 35.63 -1.89
CA ASP A 498 -35.28 34.86 -2.51
C ASP A 498 -34.94 34.53 -3.98
N GLU A 499 -35.49 33.45 -4.51
CA GLU A 499 -35.24 33.01 -5.89
C GLU A 499 -35.79 34.00 -6.92
N MET A 500 -36.85 34.72 -6.56
CA MET A 500 -37.52 35.73 -7.40
C MET A 500 -37.17 37.18 -7.01
N GLY A 501 -36.31 37.39 -6.00
CA GLY A 501 -35.92 38.73 -5.53
C GLY A 501 -34.84 39.37 -6.39
N GLN A 502 -34.66 40.70 -6.28
CA GLN A 502 -33.49 41.34 -6.91
C GLN A 502 -32.19 40.91 -6.21
N TRP A 503 -31.04 41.08 -6.89
CA TRP A 503 -29.75 40.58 -6.39
C TRP A 503 -29.35 41.09 -4.99
N LEU A 504 -29.76 42.30 -4.63
CA LEU A 504 -29.48 42.94 -3.35
C LEU A 504 -30.67 42.91 -2.39
N ASP A 505 -31.76 42.26 -2.77
CA ASP A 505 -32.92 42.08 -1.89
C ASP A 505 -32.75 40.80 -1.07
N HIS A 506 -32.97 40.93 0.23
CA HIS A 506 -32.82 39.85 1.20
C HIS A 506 -34.16 39.63 1.91
N ALA A 507 -34.84 38.54 1.59
CA ALA A 507 -36.17 38.24 2.10
C ALA A 507 -36.17 37.72 3.54
N ARG A 508 -35.01 37.30 4.04
CA ARG A 508 -34.82 36.74 5.38
C ARG A 508 -33.38 36.91 5.84
N LEU A 509 -33.15 36.83 7.15
CA LEU A 509 -31.80 36.75 7.70
C LEU A 509 -31.18 35.40 7.31
N GLY A 510 -30.15 35.44 6.46
CA GLY A 510 -29.39 34.26 6.06
C GLY A 510 -27.92 34.32 6.45
N TYR A 511 -27.15 33.45 5.82
CA TYR A 511 -25.75 33.18 6.13
C TYR A 511 -24.92 33.15 4.84
N ASN A 512 -23.61 33.20 4.98
CA ASN A 512 -22.68 32.93 3.89
C ASN A 512 -22.12 31.51 4.01
N TYR A 513 -22.91 30.52 3.59
CA TYR A 513 -22.56 29.10 3.63
C TYR A 513 -22.48 28.48 2.23
N ARG A 514 -22.22 29.28 1.20
CA ARG A 514 -22.07 28.78 -0.17
C ARG A 514 -20.83 27.88 -0.29
N MET A 515 -20.96 26.82 -1.08
CA MET A 515 -19.81 26.07 -1.60
C MET A 515 -19.26 26.77 -2.84
N ASP A 516 -17.93 26.80 -2.99
CA ASP A 516 -17.25 27.32 -4.18
C ASP A 516 -17.20 26.27 -5.31
N GLU A 517 -16.86 26.71 -6.52
CA GLU A 517 -16.85 25.85 -7.70
C GLU A 517 -15.73 24.80 -7.70
N MET A 518 -14.60 25.08 -7.04
CA MET A 518 -13.47 24.14 -6.97
C MET A 518 -13.86 22.94 -6.10
N SER A 519 -14.46 23.21 -4.94
CA SER A 519 -15.05 22.20 -4.05
C SER A 519 -16.14 21.39 -4.78
N GLY A 520 -17.02 22.05 -5.53
CA GLY A 520 -18.04 21.38 -6.35
C GLY A 520 -17.43 20.43 -7.40
N ALA A 521 -16.42 20.89 -8.15
CA ALA A 521 -15.75 20.06 -9.16
C ALA A 521 -15.00 18.86 -8.56
N LEU A 522 -14.33 19.06 -7.42
CA LEU A 522 -13.71 17.98 -6.67
C LEU A 522 -14.76 16.96 -6.19
N GLY A 523 -15.90 17.44 -5.68
CA GLY A 523 -17.03 16.60 -5.27
C GLY A 523 -17.59 15.74 -6.40
N VAL A 524 -17.77 16.30 -7.61
CA VAL A 524 -18.20 15.55 -8.80
C VAL A 524 -17.21 14.43 -9.12
N SER A 525 -15.90 14.74 -9.16
CA SER A 525 -14.86 13.76 -9.48
C SER A 525 -14.79 12.63 -8.45
N GLN A 526 -14.84 12.97 -7.15
CA GLN A 526 -14.84 12.00 -6.06
C GLN A 526 -16.08 11.11 -6.07
N LEU A 527 -17.27 11.70 -6.20
CA LEU A 527 -18.54 10.97 -6.18
C LEU A 527 -18.65 9.97 -7.33
N SER A 528 -18.05 10.26 -8.49
CA SER A 528 -18.01 9.31 -9.62
C SER A 528 -17.31 7.99 -9.28
N ARG A 529 -16.50 7.97 -8.22
CA ARG A 529 -15.70 6.81 -7.76
C ARG A 529 -16.16 6.26 -6.41
N ILE A 530 -17.29 6.74 -5.87
CA ILE A 530 -17.73 6.43 -4.50
C ILE A 530 -17.75 4.92 -4.21
N GLU A 531 -18.31 4.09 -5.08
CA GLU A 531 -18.41 2.64 -4.85
C GLU A 531 -17.02 1.97 -4.78
N SER A 532 -16.05 2.43 -5.58
CA SER A 532 -14.67 1.93 -5.51
C SER A 532 -13.99 2.35 -4.20
N ILE A 533 -14.21 3.58 -3.75
CA ILE A 533 -13.67 4.09 -2.49
C ILE A 533 -14.24 3.29 -1.31
N LEU A 534 -15.57 3.10 -1.26
CA LEU A 534 -16.23 2.32 -0.21
C LEU A 534 -15.73 0.88 -0.17
N LEU A 535 -15.51 0.25 -1.33
CA LEU A 535 -14.95 -1.10 -1.40
C LEU A 535 -13.54 -1.17 -0.81
N LYS A 536 -12.68 -0.18 -1.09
CA LYS A 536 -11.33 -0.11 -0.50
C LYS A 536 -11.38 0.02 1.02
N ARG A 537 -12.28 0.86 1.56
CA ARG A 537 -12.49 0.99 3.01
C ARG A 537 -12.96 -0.31 3.62
N ALA A 538 -13.95 -0.97 3.01
CA ALA A 538 -14.44 -2.27 3.46
C ALA A 538 -13.32 -3.34 3.47
N ASN A 539 -12.43 -3.34 2.46
CA ASN A 539 -11.28 -4.25 2.42
C ASN A 539 -10.31 -4.01 3.59
N VAL A 540 -10.04 -2.76 3.95
CA VAL A 540 -9.18 -2.43 5.10
C VAL A 540 -9.84 -2.83 6.41
N ALA A 541 -11.15 -2.59 6.54
CA ALA A 541 -11.91 -3.01 7.72
C ALA A 541 -11.91 -4.54 7.88
N ASP A 542 -12.06 -5.29 6.79
CA ASP A 542 -11.95 -6.76 6.79
C ASP A 542 -10.56 -7.25 7.21
N MET A 543 -9.49 -6.58 6.77
CA MET A 543 -8.13 -6.90 7.24
C MET A 543 -8.00 -6.72 8.75
N TYR A 544 -8.51 -5.61 9.30
CA TYR A 544 -8.52 -5.39 10.75
C TYR A 544 -9.37 -6.43 11.47
N ASN A 545 -10.60 -6.67 11.00
CA ASN A 545 -11.50 -7.67 11.59
C ASN A 545 -10.82 -9.02 11.72
N LYS A 546 -10.19 -9.50 10.65
CA LYS A 546 -9.45 -10.78 10.64
C LYS A 546 -8.26 -10.78 11.59
N ARG A 547 -7.51 -9.69 11.67
CA ARG A 547 -6.27 -9.63 12.44
C ARG A 547 -6.50 -9.40 13.93
N LEU A 548 -7.58 -8.72 14.31
CA LEU A 548 -7.92 -8.34 15.68
C LEU A 548 -8.88 -9.35 16.35
N ALA A 549 -9.57 -10.22 15.61
CA ALA A 549 -10.60 -11.13 16.12
C ALA A 549 -10.17 -11.98 17.33
N ASN A 550 -8.89 -12.34 17.42
CA ASN A 550 -8.37 -13.22 18.47
C ASN A 550 -7.60 -12.49 19.57
N ILE A 551 -7.59 -11.15 19.59
CA ILE A 551 -6.90 -10.38 20.63
C ILE A 551 -7.82 -10.27 21.87
N PRO A 552 -7.45 -10.86 23.02
CA PRO A 552 -8.27 -10.78 24.22
C PRO A 552 -8.53 -9.33 24.66
N GLY A 553 -9.78 -9.05 25.03
CA GLY A 553 -10.17 -7.73 25.51
C GLY A 553 -10.45 -6.69 24.42
N VAL A 554 -10.40 -7.06 23.14
CA VAL A 554 -10.79 -6.21 22.00
C VAL A 554 -12.13 -6.68 21.43
N GLN A 555 -13.11 -5.78 21.38
CA GLN A 555 -14.39 -5.93 20.69
C GLN A 555 -14.33 -5.18 19.36
N LEU A 556 -14.70 -5.86 18.28
CA LEU A 556 -14.70 -5.33 16.92
C LEU A 556 -16.01 -4.60 16.59
N PRO A 557 -16.01 -3.70 15.59
CA PRO A 557 -17.24 -3.19 14.98
C PRO A 557 -18.18 -4.32 14.57
N VAL A 558 -19.47 -4.13 14.83
CA VAL A 558 -20.54 -5.03 14.38
C VAL A 558 -21.23 -4.40 13.18
N ILE A 559 -21.62 -5.22 12.21
CA ILE A 559 -22.53 -4.83 11.13
C ILE A 559 -23.83 -5.61 11.35
N LYS A 560 -24.95 -4.91 11.54
CA LYS A 560 -26.26 -5.54 11.67
C LYS A 560 -26.77 -6.06 10.32
N GLU A 561 -27.67 -7.03 10.36
CA GLU A 561 -28.31 -7.58 9.16
C GLU A 561 -29.01 -6.49 8.34
N ASN A 562 -29.03 -6.67 7.02
CA ASN A 562 -29.65 -5.74 6.07
C ASN A 562 -29.08 -4.32 6.11
N MET A 563 -27.86 -4.14 6.64
CA MET A 563 -27.18 -2.86 6.64
C MET A 563 -25.88 -2.94 5.83
N ARG A 564 -25.55 -1.84 5.16
CA ARG A 564 -24.23 -1.59 4.59
C ARG A 564 -23.55 -0.50 5.39
N MET A 565 -22.41 -0.83 6.00
CA MET A 565 -21.55 0.16 6.64
C MET A 565 -20.66 0.84 5.59
N SER A 566 -20.57 2.16 5.61
CA SER A 566 -19.71 2.93 4.69
C SER A 566 -18.28 3.13 5.20
N TRP A 567 -18.02 2.71 6.45
CA TRP A 567 -16.71 2.74 7.11
C TRP A 567 -16.07 4.13 7.10
N PHE A 568 -16.58 5.06 7.90
CA PHE A 568 -15.91 6.36 8.07
C PHE A 568 -14.59 6.18 8.83
N VAL A 569 -14.65 5.53 9.98
CA VAL A 569 -13.52 5.24 10.86
C VAL A 569 -13.60 3.79 11.33
N TYR A 570 -12.46 3.22 11.72
CA TYR A 570 -12.42 1.88 12.32
C TYR A 570 -12.20 2.00 13.84
N VAL A 571 -13.27 1.78 14.60
CA VAL A 571 -13.28 1.94 16.06
C VAL A 571 -13.38 0.59 16.74
N ILE A 572 -12.46 0.32 17.67
CA ILE A 572 -12.55 -0.85 18.54
C ILE A 572 -13.02 -0.43 19.93
N THR A 573 -13.66 -1.37 20.63
CA THR A 573 -14.08 -1.21 22.02
C THR A 573 -13.31 -2.16 22.91
N LEU A 574 -12.67 -1.65 23.95
CA LEU A 574 -11.97 -2.49 24.92
C LEU A 574 -12.95 -3.10 25.92
N LYS A 575 -12.61 -4.26 26.49
CA LYS A 575 -13.37 -4.87 27.60
C LYS A 575 -13.32 -3.97 28.85
N GLU A 576 -14.33 -4.13 29.71
CA GLU A 576 -14.36 -3.50 31.04
C GLU A 576 -13.04 -3.70 31.79
N GLY A 577 -12.56 -2.64 32.46
CA GLY A 577 -11.28 -2.62 33.18
C GLY A 577 -10.06 -2.23 32.32
N LEU A 578 -10.17 -2.24 31.00
CA LEU A 578 -9.15 -1.70 30.09
C LEU A 578 -9.44 -0.23 29.76
N SER A 579 -8.37 0.55 29.54
CA SER A 579 -8.47 1.99 29.27
C SER A 579 -7.98 2.32 27.86
N ALA A 580 -8.87 2.89 27.05
CA ALA A 580 -8.56 3.38 25.72
C ALA A 580 -7.49 4.47 25.76
N SER A 581 -7.56 5.41 26.71
CA SER A 581 -6.57 6.48 26.86
C SER A 581 -5.17 5.94 27.16
N LYS A 582 -5.05 4.87 27.96
CA LYS A 582 -3.76 4.19 28.18
C LYS A 582 -3.26 3.55 26.89
N LEU A 583 -4.10 2.80 26.17
CA LEU A 583 -3.72 2.16 24.92
C LEU A 583 -3.29 3.19 23.85
N ILE A 584 -4.01 4.30 23.74
CA ILE A 584 -3.67 5.40 22.80
C ILE A 584 -2.26 5.93 23.07
N ARG A 585 -1.90 6.20 24.34
CA ARG A 585 -0.55 6.65 24.69
C ARG A 585 0.53 5.63 24.34
N GLU A 586 0.30 4.36 24.64
CA GLU A 586 1.24 3.29 24.32
C GLU A 586 1.42 3.07 22.81
N LEU A 587 0.36 3.26 22.01
CA LEU A 587 0.44 3.24 20.55
C LEU A 587 1.20 4.46 20.02
N ASP A 588 0.99 5.64 20.60
CA ASP A 588 1.69 6.87 20.24
C ASP A 588 3.21 6.75 20.50
N HIS A 589 3.62 6.15 21.62
CA HIS A 589 5.02 5.82 21.90
C HIS A 589 5.66 4.89 20.86
N ARG A 590 4.85 4.15 20.09
CA ARG A 590 5.28 3.27 19.00
C ARG A 590 5.12 3.92 17.62
N GLY A 591 4.77 5.21 17.56
CA GLY A 591 4.54 5.93 16.31
C GLY A 591 3.25 5.54 15.58
N ILE A 592 2.27 4.94 16.28
CA ILE A 592 0.98 4.55 15.71
C ILE A 592 -0.08 5.55 16.20
N PRO A 593 -0.58 6.45 15.34
CA PRO A 593 -1.60 7.39 15.76
C PRO A 593 -2.89 6.66 16.08
N SER A 594 -3.56 7.09 17.14
CA SER A 594 -4.92 6.64 17.48
C SER A 594 -5.64 7.76 18.21
N ARG A 595 -6.97 7.72 18.26
CA ARG A 595 -7.78 8.80 18.84
C ARG A 595 -8.93 8.24 19.66
N ALA A 596 -9.28 8.91 20.74
CA ALA A 596 -10.52 8.64 21.44
C ALA A 596 -11.71 9.05 20.54
N TYR A 597 -12.74 8.22 20.49
CA TYR A 597 -13.91 8.44 19.63
C TYR A 597 -15.16 7.85 20.31
N PHE A 598 -16.22 8.60 20.61
CA PHE A 598 -16.28 10.05 20.81
C PHE A 598 -16.16 10.40 22.30
N SER A 599 -15.68 11.61 22.58
CA SER A 599 -15.90 12.26 23.87
C SER A 599 -17.34 12.76 23.94
N PRO A 600 -18.21 12.22 24.82
CA PRO A 600 -19.63 12.55 24.86
C PRO A 600 -19.87 14.04 25.06
N ILE A 601 -20.72 14.62 24.21
CA ILE A 601 -20.98 16.06 24.20
C ILE A 601 -21.53 16.58 25.52
N HIS A 602 -22.44 15.86 26.19
CA HIS A 602 -23.02 16.27 27.47
C HIS A 602 -22.00 16.45 28.62
N ARG A 603 -20.74 16.01 28.42
CA ARG A 603 -19.62 16.17 29.37
C ARG A 603 -18.57 17.19 28.94
N GLN A 604 -18.73 17.79 27.77
CA GLN A 604 -17.82 18.82 27.28
C GLN A 604 -18.01 20.08 28.14
N THR A 605 -16.92 20.80 28.43
CA THR A 605 -16.95 21.96 29.32
C THR A 605 -17.95 23.03 28.88
N TYR A 606 -18.07 23.29 27.58
CA TYR A 606 -19.00 24.31 27.07
C TYR A 606 -20.48 23.98 27.29
N MET A 607 -20.82 22.71 27.52
CA MET A 607 -22.21 22.32 27.82
C MET A 607 -22.66 22.73 29.22
N ALA A 608 -21.74 23.09 30.12
CA ALA A 608 -22.10 23.56 31.46
C ALA A 608 -22.96 24.83 31.44
N GLU A 609 -22.82 25.67 30.40
CA GLU A 609 -23.60 26.90 30.22
C GLU A 609 -24.97 26.65 29.57
N HIS A 610 -25.16 25.46 28.98
CA HIS A 610 -26.36 25.11 28.21
C HIS A 610 -27.23 24.03 28.88
N LEU A 611 -26.72 23.37 29.91
CA LEU A 611 -27.43 22.33 30.66
C LEU A 611 -27.65 22.75 32.09
N THR A 612 -28.91 22.72 32.53
CA THR A 612 -29.25 22.92 33.95
C THR A 612 -28.78 21.74 34.81
N VAL A 613 -28.86 20.52 34.27
CA VAL A 613 -28.44 19.28 34.93
C VAL A 613 -27.73 18.40 33.91
N THR A 614 -26.59 17.85 34.27
CA THR A 614 -25.89 16.87 33.43
C THR A 614 -26.73 15.60 33.31
N PRO A 615 -27.13 15.17 32.11
CA PRO A 615 -27.95 13.99 31.93
C PRO A 615 -27.17 12.72 32.30
N ILE A 616 -27.88 11.73 32.83
CA ILE A 616 -27.34 10.40 33.11
C ILE A 616 -27.50 9.54 31.86
N LEU A 617 -26.39 9.15 31.22
CA LEU A 617 -26.35 8.35 29.99
C LEU A 617 -25.44 7.13 30.20
N PRO A 618 -25.91 6.10 30.92
CA PRO A 618 -25.05 5.05 31.46
C PRO A 618 -24.29 4.23 30.40
N VAL A 619 -24.84 4.04 29.19
CA VAL A 619 -24.16 3.30 28.12
C VAL A 619 -23.10 4.18 27.48
N THR A 620 -23.48 5.39 27.05
CA THR A 620 -22.57 6.40 26.50
C THR A 620 -21.36 6.63 27.42
N ASP A 621 -21.62 6.77 28.70
CA ASP A 621 -20.61 7.06 29.71
C ASP A 621 -19.62 5.92 29.93
N ARG A 622 -20.12 4.70 29.89
CA ARG A 622 -19.31 3.50 30.03
C ARG A 622 -18.42 3.28 28.82
N LEU A 623 -18.92 3.56 27.61
CA LEU A 623 -18.19 3.31 26.36
C LEU A 623 -17.10 4.35 26.08
N ARG A 624 -17.26 5.60 26.51
CA ARG A 624 -16.29 6.69 26.31
C ARG A 624 -14.84 6.28 26.58
N ASP A 625 -14.59 5.64 27.72
CA ASP A 625 -13.21 5.35 28.18
C ASP A 625 -12.64 4.07 27.57
N ARG A 626 -13.41 3.41 26.70
CA ARG A 626 -13.15 2.09 26.14
C ARG A 626 -13.10 2.09 24.61
N THR A 627 -13.63 3.12 23.95
CA THR A 627 -13.61 3.24 22.49
C THR A 627 -12.38 4.00 21.99
N LEU A 628 -11.74 3.49 20.95
CA LEU A 628 -10.68 4.20 20.22
C LEU A 628 -10.74 3.93 18.73
N ALA A 629 -10.49 4.96 17.94
CA ALA A 629 -10.27 4.86 16.51
C ALA A 629 -8.82 4.47 16.22
N LEU A 630 -8.65 3.51 15.33
CA LEU A 630 -7.37 3.08 14.78
C LEU A 630 -7.07 3.85 13.48
N PRO A 631 -5.80 3.87 13.02
CA PRO A 631 -5.45 4.33 11.68
C PRO A 631 -6.32 3.66 10.63
N PHE A 632 -6.98 4.45 9.78
CA PHE A 632 -7.93 3.90 8.82
C PHE A 632 -8.11 4.78 7.57
N HIS A 633 -7.65 4.29 6.43
CA HIS A 633 -7.83 4.92 5.13
C HIS A 633 -7.73 3.92 3.96
N ASN A 634 -8.09 4.35 2.74
CA ASN A 634 -8.30 3.50 1.56
C ASN A 634 -7.05 2.75 1.07
N HIS A 635 -5.86 3.15 1.54
CA HIS A 635 -4.58 2.70 1.01
C HIS A 635 -3.73 1.97 2.05
N MET A 636 -4.32 1.62 3.20
CA MET A 636 -3.60 0.86 4.21
C MET A 636 -3.16 -0.50 3.66
N THR A 637 -1.89 -0.80 3.82
CA THR A 637 -1.33 -2.10 3.46
C THR A 637 -1.59 -3.14 4.54
N ARG A 638 -1.48 -4.42 4.16
CA ARG A 638 -1.58 -5.53 5.12
C ARG A 638 -0.48 -5.42 6.19
N GLU A 639 0.70 -4.95 5.82
CA GLU A 639 1.83 -4.73 6.71
C GLU A 639 1.54 -3.64 7.74
N GLN A 640 0.93 -2.53 7.32
CA GLN A 640 0.50 -1.46 8.25
C GLN A 640 -0.56 -1.98 9.22
N VAL A 641 -1.62 -2.63 8.73
CA VAL A 641 -2.68 -3.22 9.58
C VAL A 641 -2.10 -4.24 10.57
N ASN A 642 -1.20 -5.11 10.12
CA ASN A 642 -0.53 -6.08 10.98
C ASN A 642 0.34 -5.42 12.05
N SER A 643 0.99 -4.30 11.73
CA SER A 643 1.84 -3.56 12.66
C SER A 643 1.00 -2.93 13.76
N VAL A 644 -0.13 -2.29 13.40
CA VAL A 644 -1.10 -1.75 14.37
C VAL A 644 -1.63 -2.86 15.28
N ALA A 645 -2.11 -3.95 14.70
CA ALA A 645 -2.69 -5.04 15.47
C ALA A 645 -1.69 -5.76 16.38
N ARG A 646 -0.45 -5.98 15.92
CA ARG A 646 0.61 -6.56 16.74
C ARG A 646 0.93 -5.65 17.94
N ALA A 647 1.00 -4.33 17.72
CA ALA A 647 1.24 -3.39 18.80
C ALA A 647 0.12 -3.47 19.86
N ILE A 648 -1.14 -3.49 19.45
CA ILE A 648 -2.28 -3.66 20.36
C ILE A 648 -2.16 -4.98 21.14
N GLU A 649 -1.89 -6.08 20.46
CA GLU A 649 -1.73 -7.42 21.06
C GLU A 649 -0.63 -7.44 22.13
N GLU A 650 0.55 -6.88 21.83
CA GLU A 650 1.67 -6.80 22.76
C GLU A 650 1.36 -5.90 23.98
N ILE A 651 0.74 -4.74 23.75
CA ILE A 651 0.37 -3.80 24.84
C ILE A 651 -0.65 -4.43 25.78
N LEU A 652 -1.63 -5.16 25.25
CA LEU A 652 -2.66 -5.81 26.06
C LEU A 652 -2.14 -7.07 26.76
N SER A 653 -1.24 -7.84 26.13
CA SER A 653 -0.67 -9.06 26.73
C SER A 653 0.30 -8.77 27.89
N ASN A 654 1.08 -7.68 27.81
CA ASN A 654 2.05 -7.30 28.86
C ASN A 654 1.39 -6.84 30.18
N LYS A 655 0.05 -6.69 30.21
CA LYS A 655 -0.69 -6.35 31.44
C LYS A 655 -1.05 -7.56 32.29
N GLU A 656 -1.03 -8.78 31.75
CA GLU A 656 -1.23 -9.98 32.59
C GLU A 656 -0.03 -10.26 33.50
N THR A 657 1.16 -9.72 33.21
CA THR A 657 2.38 -9.91 34.01
C THR A 657 2.72 -8.76 34.98
N THR A 658 1.93 -7.68 35.02
CA THR A 658 2.25 -6.49 35.84
C THR A 658 1.18 -6.12 36.88
N ASN A 659 0.32 -7.06 37.27
CA ASN A 659 -0.45 -6.93 38.51
C ASN A 659 0.40 -7.39 39.71
N THR A 660 1.43 -6.62 40.05
CA THR A 660 1.93 -6.56 41.43
C THR A 660 1.45 -5.23 41.99
N PRO A 661 0.70 -5.19 43.11
CA PRO A 661 0.31 -3.93 43.71
C PRO A 661 1.58 -3.24 44.20
N VAL A 662 1.90 -2.08 43.61
CA VAL A 662 2.85 -1.17 44.23
C VAL A 662 2.10 -0.53 45.39
N GLU A 663 2.43 -0.99 46.60
CA GLU A 663 2.06 -0.34 47.84
C GLU A 663 2.37 1.15 47.77
N MET A 664 1.38 1.94 48.19
CA MET A 664 1.53 3.34 48.53
C MET A 664 2.67 3.51 49.54
N ALA A 665 3.69 4.27 49.18
CA ALA A 665 4.67 4.78 50.12
C ALA A 665 4.94 6.26 49.84
N TYR A 666 4.37 7.07 50.73
CA TYR A 666 4.57 8.50 51.03
C TYR A 666 3.99 9.55 50.09
#